data_AF-A0AAP0GVY4-F1
#
_entry.id   AF-A0AAP0GVY4-F1
#
_cell.length_a   1.000
_cell.length_b   1.000
_cell.length_c   1.000
_cell.angle_alpha   90.00
_cell.angle_beta   90.00
_cell.angle_gamma   90.00
#
_symmetry.space_group_name_H-M   'P 1'
#
loop_
_entity.id
_entity.type
_entity.pdbx_description
1 polymer ?
#
loop_
_entity_poly.entity_id
_entity_poly.type
_entity_poly.pdbx_seq_one_letter_code
_entity_poly.pdbx_strand_id
1 'polypeptide(L)'
;MILIRSIRPNRRTFSSMLDLQPRSLSYSSAAAAEAERTIREGPRNDWKREEIKSVYDSPLLDLLFHGAQVHRHAHNFREVQQCTLLSVKTGGCSEDCSYCPQSSRYDTGVKAQKLMNKDAVLEAAQKAKEAGSTRFCMGAAWRDTIGRKTNFSQILEYVKEIRGMGMEVCCTLGMIEKQQALELKKAGLTAYNHNLDTSREYYPNVITTRTYDERLETIKHVREAGINVCSGGIIGLGEAEEDRVGLLHTLATLPSHPESVPINALLAVKGTPLEDQKEVEIWEMIRMIATARITMPKAMVRLSAGRVKFSVPEQALCFLAGANSIFTGEKLLTTPNNDFDADQSMFKLLGLIPKPPTFSDDEVETCEEAVSNYNTDSSSPYPDSKLHMVIDLDQYIPDRASLSLKKLLRTAEVKFNQFVDSGTDAVEDLRTMIAVDGDRKVVVSCRKSTVYFFGQLIAISLVTVFAFRVLVKLGLGFRSLFRGRSDNGEVVVTRMDRSLGGREVVVSTKKEPKREFGGSVNPLSSVDDSVMSYSNSMMKNWEKSKKKLPDWWPDSRPAPLEGIDKEENQRKANWLIRAIMDYRTSGKDIQEDDIILLRRICRMSGVNVVIDTSNSRDSLYRASVDFTLNTCGSVASHSTFVQIDGEDAREFLAGLADNIGLESFRAARIVAAAVAARTRSWLLQAWALDMQGKHIEAVDELSKLCLIHRIFPPEEGSPEMEMVARGLEKHLKLEQRVYLLKMLTGVSSEENRRSLIEALGLVCLFTFSSTINTYKVSTGSRPQQSAHHQFNYVQILRYASANFTTYFCMIVRVLVKKVKGKKVCDKGWECKGWSEYCCNLTISDYFDTYQFEELFAKRNTPVAHAAGFWDYKSFITASAVYQPLGFGTTGNKTTQMKEIAAFLGHVGSQTSCGYGVATGGPTAWGLCYNKEMSPSKEYCDDYYKYTYPCAPGAEYYGRGALPIYWQYNYGKIGEALKVDLLNHPEYIEQNATLAFQAAIHTWLTPQKKGQPSAHEAFVGTWKPTKNDTLSKRFPGFGTTMNILYGDRVCGKGDVDDMNTIVSHYLYYLDLMGVGRDEGGPHEVLTCAEQKPFNPSAPTDASSR
;
A
#
# COMPACT_ATOMS: atom_id res chain seq x y z
N MET A 1 -8.90 -11.79 -95.77
CA MET A 1 -8.81 -13.22 -96.15
C MET A 1 -9.81 -14.00 -95.29
N ILE A 2 -10.91 -14.46 -95.89
CA ILE A 2 -11.74 -15.66 -95.59
C ILE A 2 -12.32 -15.77 -94.14
N LEU A 3 -13.57 -15.41 -93.83
CA LEU A 3 -14.91 -16.05 -94.07
C LEU A 3 -15.25 -17.34 -93.24
N ILE A 4 -16.30 -17.21 -92.41
CA ILE A 4 -17.56 -18.02 -92.36
C ILE A 4 -17.85 -19.05 -91.22
N ARG A 5 -19.11 -18.90 -90.71
CA ARG A 5 -20.09 -19.81 -90.03
C ARG A 5 -19.85 -20.18 -88.55
N SER A 6 -20.66 -19.74 -87.58
CA SER A 6 -22.11 -19.98 -87.29
C SER A 6 -22.45 -21.43 -86.93
N ILE A 7 -22.87 -21.66 -85.67
CA ILE A 7 -24.16 -22.30 -85.28
C ILE A 7 -24.40 -22.11 -83.76
N ARG A 8 -25.65 -21.76 -83.45
CA ARG A 8 -26.34 -21.46 -82.18
C ARG A 8 -26.79 -22.78 -81.46
N PRO A 9 -27.31 -22.82 -80.19
CA PRO A 9 -28.50 -22.03 -79.82
C PRO A 9 -28.77 -21.61 -78.35
N ASN A 10 -29.52 -20.51 -78.28
CA ASN A 10 -30.70 -20.19 -77.44
C ASN A 10 -30.62 -19.88 -75.92
N ARG A 11 -30.90 -18.59 -75.66
CA ARG A 11 -32.01 -18.03 -74.85
C ARG A 11 -32.06 -18.35 -73.35
N ARG A 12 -31.78 -17.35 -72.50
CA ARG A 12 -32.80 -16.48 -71.86
C ARG A 12 -32.16 -15.41 -70.95
N THR A 13 -32.48 -14.16 -71.26
CA THR A 13 -32.65 -12.96 -70.41
C THR A 13 -31.86 -12.81 -69.11
N PHE A 14 -30.94 -11.82 -69.17
CA PHE A 14 -30.42 -10.99 -68.09
C PHE A 14 -31.53 -10.44 -67.16
N SER A 15 -31.45 -10.76 -65.86
CA SER A 15 -31.68 -9.83 -64.76
C SER A 15 -31.15 -10.44 -63.46
N SER A 16 -30.57 -9.61 -62.61
CA SER A 16 -29.90 -9.89 -61.32
C SER A 16 -28.47 -10.45 -61.40
N MET A 17 -27.48 -9.55 -61.25
CA MET A 17 -26.18 -9.82 -60.61
C MET A 17 -25.49 -8.47 -60.37
N LEU A 18 -25.98 -7.76 -59.35
CA LEU A 18 -25.30 -6.66 -58.69
C LEU A 18 -25.51 -6.90 -57.19
N ASP A 19 -24.79 -7.88 -56.65
CA ASP A 19 -24.52 -8.02 -55.22
C ASP A 19 -23.37 -9.01 -55.02
N LEU A 20 -22.17 -8.55 -55.31
CA LEU A 20 -20.93 -9.16 -54.82
C LEU A 20 -20.04 -8.03 -54.29
N GLN A 21 -20.37 -7.56 -53.08
CA GLN A 21 -19.37 -6.91 -52.24
C GLN A 21 -18.30 -7.94 -51.83
N PRO A 22 -17.04 -7.53 -51.69
CA PRO A 22 -15.95 -8.43 -51.33
C PRO A 22 -16.14 -8.92 -49.89
N ARG A 23 -16.26 -10.25 -49.72
CA ARG A 23 -16.13 -10.88 -48.39
C ARG A 23 -14.71 -10.63 -47.88
N SER A 24 -14.54 -9.64 -47.02
CA SER A 24 -13.39 -9.58 -46.13
C SER A 24 -13.46 -10.79 -45.20
N LEU A 25 -12.43 -11.63 -45.23
CA LEU A 25 -12.20 -12.64 -44.20
C LEU A 25 -11.87 -11.89 -42.90
N SER A 26 -12.90 -11.60 -42.09
CA SER A 26 -12.76 -11.05 -40.76
C SER A 26 -12.21 -12.13 -39.83
N TYR A 27 -10.93 -12.05 -39.49
CA TYR A 27 -10.29 -12.87 -38.45
C TYR A 27 -10.66 -12.41 -37.01
N SER A 28 -11.87 -11.88 -36.82
CA SER A 28 -12.33 -11.33 -35.54
C SER A 28 -13.12 -12.40 -34.75
N SER A 29 -12.73 -12.69 -33.51
CA SER A 29 -13.47 -13.60 -32.64
C SER A 29 -14.85 -13.03 -32.27
N ALA A 30 -15.79 -13.88 -31.83
CA ALA A 30 -17.11 -13.41 -31.42
C ALA A 30 -17.04 -12.45 -30.22
N ALA A 31 -16.11 -12.69 -29.29
CA ALA A 31 -15.82 -11.77 -28.19
C ALA A 31 -15.39 -10.38 -28.70
N ALA A 32 -14.57 -10.31 -29.75
CA ALA A 32 -14.15 -9.06 -30.36
C ALA A 32 -15.32 -8.29 -30.99
N ALA A 33 -16.13 -8.98 -31.81
CA ALA A 33 -17.28 -8.39 -32.48
C ALA A 33 -18.33 -7.87 -31.47
N GLU A 34 -18.64 -8.66 -30.44
CA GLU A 34 -19.62 -8.27 -29.43
C GLU A 34 -19.11 -7.22 -28.46
N ALA A 35 -17.81 -7.20 -28.13
CA ALA A 35 -17.22 -6.12 -27.34
C ALA A 35 -17.24 -4.79 -28.09
N GLU A 36 -16.88 -4.77 -29.38
CA GLU A 36 -16.95 -3.57 -30.22
C GLU A 36 -18.39 -3.04 -30.31
N ARG A 37 -19.36 -3.94 -30.53
CA ARG A 37 -20.77 -3.58 -30.55
C ARG A 37 -21.22 -3.04 -29.19
N THR A 38 -20.86 -3.69 -28.08
CA THR A 38 -21.23 -3.26 -26.73
C THR A 38 -20.67 -1.88 -26.39
N ILE A 39 -19.45 -1.57 -26.83
CA ILE A 39 -18.82 -0.25 -26.66
C ILE A 39 -19.55 0.83 -27.49
N ARG A 40 -20.01 0.48 -28.71
CA ARG A 40 -20.68 1.43 -29.61
C ARG A 40 -22.15 1.66 -29.26
N GLU A 41 -22.88 0.61 -28.93
CA GLU A 41 -24.35 0.60 -28.82
C GLU A 41 -24.83 0.48 -27.36
N GLY A 42 -23.94 0.13 -26.42
CA GLY A 42 -24.28 -0.04 -25.01
C GLY A 42 -24.87 -1.42 -24.66
N PRO A 43 -25.41 -1.59 -23.44
CA PRO A 43 -25.98 -2.87 -23.00
C PRO A 43 -27.27 -3.22 -23.75
N ARG A 44 -27.44 -4.52 -24.05
CA ARG A 44 -28.66 -5.12 -24.62
C ARG A 44 -29.15 -6.27 -23.74
N ASN A 45 -30.46 -6.54 -23.75
CA ASN A 45 -31.08 -7.62 -22.98
C ASN A 45 -31.71 -8.73 -23.86
N ASP A 46 -31.59 -8.64 -25.18
CA ASP A 46 -32.16 -9.58 -26.15
C ASP A 46 -31.14 -10.63 -26.62
N TRP A 47 -30.20 -11.00 -25.73
CA TRP A 47 -29.18 -12.01 -26.00
C TRP A 47 -29.81 -13.37 -26.33
N LYS A 48 -29.31 -14.03 -27.36
CA LYS A 48 -29.59 -15.45 -27.62
C LYS A 48 -28.52 -16.33 -26.97
N ARG A 49 -28.88 -17.57 -26.61
CA ARG A 49 -27.92 -18.53 -26.02
C ARG A 49 -26.74 -18.78 -26.92
N GLU A 50 -26.96 -18.86 -28.24
CA GLU A 50 -25.92 -19.11 -29.23
C GLU A 50 -24.93 -17.93 -29.34
N GLU A 51 -25.42 -16.69 -29.18
CA GLU A 51 -24.57 -15.50 -29.17
C GLU A 51 -23.63 -15.52 -27.97
N ILE A 52 -24.17 -15.77 -26.77
CA ILE A 52 -23.36 -15.87 -25.55
C ILE A 52 -22.41 -17.06 -25.62
N LYS A 53 -22.86 -18.20 -26.16
CA LYS A 53 -21.99 -19.36 -26.38
C LYS A 53 -20.81 -19.04 -27.28
N SER A 54 -21.04 -18.32 -28.39
CA SER A 54 -19.94 -17.96 -29.29
C SER A 54 -18.93 -17.00 -28.64
N VAL A 55 -19.40 -16.06 -27.80
CA VAL A 55 -18.51 -15.23 -26.96
C VAL A 55 -17.75 -16.10 -25.96
N TYR A 56 -18.45 -16.98 -25.23
CA TYR A 56 -17.86 -17.88 -24.23
C TYR A 56 -16.80 -18.80 -24.85
N ASP A 57 -17.03 -19.34 -26.04
CA ASP A 57 -16.13 -20.27 -26.75
C ASP A 57 -14.96 -19.55 -27.46
N SER A 58 -14.90 -18.22 -27.43
CA SER A 58 -13.80 -17.46 -28.05
C SER A 58 -12.44 -17.82 -27.40
N PRO A 59 -11.31 -17.65 -28.13
CA PRO A 59 -9.98 -17.86 -27.57
C PRO A 59 -9.81 -17.10 -26.25
N LEU A 60 -9.22 -17.74 -25.24
CA LEU A 60 -9.24 -17.20 -23.88
C LEU A 60 -8.55 -15.83 -23.76
N LEU A 61 -7.47 -15.62 -24.52
CA LEU A 61 -6.76 -14.34 -24.54
C LEU A 61 -7.58 -13.23 -25.22
N ASP A 62 -8.30 -13.54 -26.29
CA ASP A 62 -9.25 -12.61 -26.92
C ASP A 62 -10.35 -12.24 -25.93
N LEU A 63 -10.92 -13.24 -25.26
CA LEU A 63 -11.97 -13.04 -24.28
C LEU A 63 -11.50 -12.16 -23.12
N LEU A 64 -10.30 -12.42 -22.59
CA LEU A 64 -9.65 -11.61 -21.55
C LEU A 64 -9.44 -10.16 -22.02
N PHE A 65 -8.87 -9.97 -23.21
CA PHE A 65 -8.57 -8.66 -23.77
C PHE A 65 -9.83 -7.84 -24.04
N HIS A 66 -10.84 -8.44 -24.66
CA HIS A 66 -12.10 -7.77 -24.98
C HIS A 66 -12.98 -7.56 -23.75
N GLY A 67 -12.95 -8.48 -22.78
CA GLY A 67 -13.51 -8.26 -21.45
C GLY A 67 -12.90 -7.03 -20.77
N ALA A 68 -11.57 -6.90 -20.81
CA ALA A 68 -10.86 -5.73 -20.28
C ALA A 68 -11.22 -4.43 -21.00
N GLN A 69 -11.40 -4.46 -22.33
CA GLN A 69 -11.83 -3.31 -23.12
C GLN A 69 -13.23 -2.84 -22.70
N VAL A 70 -14.21 -3.75 -22.65
CA VAL A 70 -15.57 -3.43 -22.20
C VAL A 70 -15.55 -2.93 -20.76
N HIS A 71 -14.73 -3.53 -19.90
CA HIS A 71 -14.59 -3.10 -18.51
C HIS A 71 -14.09 -1.66 -18.37
N ARG A 72 -13.02 -1.29 -19.10
CA ARG A 72 -12.47 0.08 -19.11
C ARG A 72 -13.42 1.10 -19.71
N HIS A 73 -14.26 0.68 -20.66
CA HIS A 73 -15.27 1.55 -21.25
C HIS A 73 -16.43 1.81 -20.27
N ALA A 74 -16.92 0.78 -19.59
CA ALA A 74 -18.11 0.88 -18.75
C ALA A 74 -17.85 1.29 -17.29
N HIS A 75 -16.62 1.11 -16.80
CA HIS A 75 -16.27 1.36 -15.40
C HIS A 75 -14.92 2.07 -15.24
N ASN A 76 -14.74 2.74 -14.09
CA ASN A 76 -13.40 3.06 -13.62
C ASN A 76 -12.70 1.74 -13.24
N PHE A 77 -11.89 1.21 -14.15
CA PHE A 77 -11.29 -0.12 -14.04
C PHE A 77 -10.36 -0.31 -12.82
N ARG A 78 -9.96 0.77 -12.15
CA ARG A 78 -9.17 0.70 -10.91
C ARG A 78 -10.06 0.61 -9.67
N GLU A 79 -11.33 1.01 -9.77
CA GLU A 79 -12.27 0.96 -8.65
C GLU A 79 -12.80 -0.46 -8.44
N VAL A 80 -12.60 -0.99 -7.23
CA VAL A 80 -13.16 -2.27 -6.81
C VAL A 80 -14.11 -2.04 -5.64
N GLN A 81 -15.34 -2.53 -5.76
CA GLN A 81 -16.33 -2.50 -4.68
C GLN A 81 -16.00 -3.56 -3.63
N GLN A 82 -15.72 -3.10 -2.41
CA GLN A 82 -15.45 -3.95 -1.26
C GLN A 82 -16.74 -4.15 -0.46
N CYS A 83 -17.17 -5.41 -0.33
CA CYS A 83 -18.35 -5.79 0.44
C CYS A 83 -17.93 -6.68 1.61
N THR A 84 -18.47 -6.48 2.81
CA THR A 84 -18.27 -7.42 3.93
C THR A 84 -19.56 -8.18 4.17
N LEU A 85 -19.47 -9.51 4.28
CA LEU A 85 -20.62 -10.39 4.47
C LEU A 85 -20.62 -10.97 5.88
N LEU A 86 -21.75 -10.84 6.57
CA LEU A 86 -21.98 -11.44 7.88
C LEU A 86 -23.14 -12.43 7.81
N SER A 87 -22.94 -13.63 8.35
CA SER A 87 -24.04 -14.57 8.60
C SER A 87 -24.80 -14.14 9.86
N VAL A 88 -25.87 -13.37 9.70
CA VAL A 88 -26.72 -12.90 10.82
C VAL A 88 -27.52 -14.02 11.46
N LYS A 89 -27.77 -15.11 10.73
CA LYS A 89 -28.32 -16.37 11.24
C LYS A 89 -27.63 -17.53 10.52
N THR A 90 -26.87 -18.34 11.25
CA THR A 90 -26.05 -19.44 10.71
C THR A 90 -26.67 -20.82 10.95
N GLY A 91 -26.55 -21.71 9.96
CA GLY A 91 -26.91 -23.13 10.07
C GLY A 91 -28.42 -23.39 10.20
N GLY A 92 -28.85 -24.66 10.22
CA GLY A 92 -30.26 -25.03 10.38
C GLY A 92 -31.17 -24.51 9.26
N CYS A 93 -30.69 -24.53 8.01
CA CYS A 93 -31.48 -24.19 6.83
C CYS A 93 -32.25 -25.43 6.33
N SER A 94 -33.55 -25.30 6.04
CA SER A 94 -34.39 -26.40 5.55
C SER A 94 -34.11 -26.82 4.12
N GLU A 95 -33.40 -25.98 3.37
CA GLU A 95 -33.06 -26.18 1.96
C GLU A 95 -32.00 -27.26 1.77
N ASP A 96 -32.03 -27.94 0.63
CA ASP A 96 -31.18 -29.09 0.31
C ASP A 96 -30.09 -28.77 -0.73
N CYS A 97 -29.54 -27.55 -0.70
CA CYS A 97 -28.53 -27.20 -1.69
C CYS A 97 -27.27 -28.05 -1.53
N SER A 98 -26.96 -28.88 -2.53
CA SER A 98 -25.88 -29.89 -2.50
C SER A 98 -24.48 -29.31 -2.24
N TYR A 99 -24.28 -28.00 -2.41
CA TYR A 99 -23.02 -27.31 -2.12
C TYR A 99 -22.98 -26.64 -0.73
N CYS A 100 -24.12 -26.46 -0.07
CA CYS A 100 -24.23 -25.51 1.05
C CYS A 100 -23.94 -26.16 2.40
N PRO A 101 -22.90 -25.73 3.13
CA PRO A 101 -22.59 -26.32 4.43
C PRO A 101 -23.59 -25.96 5.53
N GLN A 102 -24.55 -25.06 5.28
CA GLN A 102 -25.55 -24.64 6.27
C GLN A 102 -26.88 -25.40 6.16
N SER A 103 -27.02 -26.29 5.18
CA SER A 103 -28.19 -27.15 5.02
C SER A 103 -28.29 -28.11 6.21
N SER A 104 -29.49 -28.24 6.78
CA SER A 104 -29.75 -29.25 7.82
C SER A 104 -29.92 -30.67 7.26
N ARG A 105 -29.79 -30.85 5.93
CA ARG A 105 -29.84 -32.16 5.28
C ARG A 105 -28.50 -32.90 5.34
N TYR A 106 -27.42 -32.19 5.66
CA TYR A 106 -26.04 -32.70 5.57
C TYR A 106 -25.29 -32.48 6.90
N ASP A 107 -24.35 -33.37 7.21
CA ASP A 107 -23.52 -33.26 8.42
C ASP A 107 -22.16 -32.65 8.08
N THR A 108 -22.08 -31.33 8.22
CA THR A 108 -20.92 -30.51 7.82
C THR A 108 -20.20 -29.91 9.01
N GLY A 109 -20.63 -30.25 10.23
CA GLY A 109 -20.14 -29.65 11.48
C GLY A 109 -20.65 -28.23 11.78
N VAL A 110 -21.44 -27.62 10.90
CA VAL A 110 -22.01 -26.27 11.13
C VAL A 110 -23.20 -26.33 12.09
N LYS A 111 -23.01 -25.81 13.31
CA LYS A 111 -24.08 -25.76 14.33
C LYS A 111 -25.09 -24.65 14.02
N ALA A 112 -26.37 -24.96 14.21
CA ALA A 112 -27.44 -23.98 14.11
C ALA A 112 -27.34 -22.92 15.21
N GLN A 113 -27.34 -21.65 14.81
CA GLN A 113 -27.31 -20.50 15.70
C GLN A 113 -28.60 -19.69 15.55
N LYS A 114 -28.98 -19.00 16.63
CA LYS A 114 -30.09 -18.04 16.59
C LYS A 114 -29.69 -16.80 15.79
N LEU A 115 -30.67 -15.99 15.41
CA LEU A 115 -30.43 -14.67 14.84
C LEU A 115 -29.57 -13.86 15.82
N MET A 116 -28.50 -13.25 15.32
CA MET A 116 -27.62 -12.38 16.11
C MET A 116 -28.39 -11.18 16.67
N ASN A 117 -27.99 -10.72 17.85
CA ASN A 117 -28.56 -9.52 18.44
C ASN A 117 -28.16 -8.26 17.66
N LYS A 118 -28.93 -7.19 17.84
CA LYS A 118 -28.71 -5.90 17.17
C LYS A 118 -27.28 -5.40 17.35
N ASP A 119 -26.82 -5.36 18.61
CA ASP A 119 -25.53 -4.77 18.95
C ASP A 119 -24.35 -5.48 18.28
N ALA A 120 -24.33 -6.81 18.23
CA ALA A 120 -23.27 -7.55 17.56
C ALA A 120 -23.28 -7.36 16.04
N VAL A 121 -24.47 -7.22 15.44
CA VAL A 121 -24.58 -6.92 14.00
C VAL A 121 -24.07 -5.51 13.69
N LEU A 122 -24.44 -4.52 14.52
CA LEU A 122 -23.97 -3.14 14.35
C LEU A 122 -22.47 -3.00 14.63
N GLU A 123 -21.94 -3.71 15.62
CA GLU A 123 -20.50 -3.76 15.89
C GLU A 123 -19.73 -4.36 14.71
N ALA A 124 -20.24 -5.45 14.11
CA ALA A 124 -19.64 -6.06 12.93
C ALA A 124 -19.72 -5.12 11.71
N ALA A 125 -20.84 -4.42 11.52
CA ALA A 125 -20.99 -3.43 10.45
C ALA A 125 -20.02 -2.25 10.63
N GLN A 126 -19.87 -1.76 11.87
CA GLN A 126 -18.93 -0.69 12.20
C GLN A 126 -17.47 -1.11 11.95
N LYS A 127 -17.08 -2.33 12.35
CA LYS A 127 -15.76 -2.90 12.03
C LYS A 127 -15.52 -3.01 10.53
N ALA A 128 -16.52 -3.47 9.78
CA ALA A 128 -16.43 -3.55 8.32
C ALA A 128 -16.25 -2.18 7.67
N LYS A 129 -16.96 -1.16 8.17
CA LYS A 129 -16.81 0.23 7.72
C LYS A 129 -15.42 0.78 7.99
N GLU A 130 -14.89 0.56 9.19
CA GLU A 130 -13.54 0.97 9.59
C GLU A 130 -12.46 0.27 8.77
N ALA A 131 -12.71 -0.97 8.35
CA ALA A 131 -11.88 -1.70 7.40
C ALA A 131 -12.03 -1.21 5.93
N GLY A 132 -12.84 -0.20 5.65
CA GLY A 132 -12.99 0.37 4.31
C GLY A 132 -14.03 -0.31 3.41
N SER A 133 -14.81 -1.26 3.94
CA SER A 133 -15.93 -1.83 3.18
C SER A 133 -16.99 -0.77 2.91
N THR A 134 -17.53 -0.76 1.69
CA THR A 134 -18.54 0.22 1.27
C THR A 134 -19.95 -0.35 1.28
N ARG A 135 -20.09 -1.68 1.25
CA ARG A 135 -21.37 -2.39 1.38
C ARG A 135 -21.29 -3.45 2.49
N PHE A 136 -22.29 -3.47 3.36
CA PHE A 136 -22.44 -4.51 4.38
C PHE A 136 -23.57 -5.45 4.01
N CYS A 137 -23.27 -6.74 3.92
CA CYS A 137 -24.20 -7.77 3.49
C CYS A 137 -24.59 -8.66 4.68
N MET A 138 -25.89 -8.85 4.91
CA MET A 138 -26.43 -9.72 5.95
C MET A 138 -27.05 -10.97 5.31
N GLY A 139 -26.52 -12.14 5.66
CA GLY A 139 -27.03 -13.43 5.19
C GLY A 139 -27.70 -14.24 6.29
N ALA A 140 -28.91 -14.73 6.02
CA ALA A 140 -29.63 -15.62 6.91
C ALA A 140 -29.82 -17.00 6.28
N ALA A 141 -29.53 -18.06 7.05
CA ALA A 141 -29.78 -19.44 6.66
C ALA A 141 -31.28 -19.79 6.76
N TRP A 142 -32.09 -19.15 5.93
CA TRP A 142 -33.54 -19.36 5.81
C TRP A 142 -33.91 -19.72 4.38
N ARG A 143 -34.98 -20.50 4.22
CA ARG A 143 -35.67 -20.67 2.94
C ARG A 143 -36.34 -19.36 2.52
N ASP A 144 -37.12 -18.80 3.44
CA ASP A 144 -37.98 -17.65 3.27
C ASP A 144 -38.16 -16.93 4.63
N THR A 145 -38.80 -15.78 4.58
CA THR A 145 -39.16 -14.98 5.76
C THR A 145 -40.59 -15.27 6.25
N ILE A 146 -41.32 -16.20 5.62
CA ILE A 146 -42.70 -16.55 5.97
C ILE A 146 -42.71 -17.21 7.35
N GLY A 147 -43.62 -16.76 8.22
CA GLY A 147 -43.68 -17.19 9.62
C GLY A 147 -42.58 -16.63 10.53
N ARG A 148 -41.71 -15.73 10.03
CA ARG A 148 -40.59 -15.14 10.78
C ARG A 148 -40.76 -13.63 11.02
N LYS A 149 -42.00 -13.17 11.27
CA LYS A 149 -42.33 -11.74 11.38
C LYS A 149 -41.43 -10.98 12.36
N THR A 150 -41.20 -11.51 13.56
CA THR A 150 -40.35 -10.88 14.59
C THR A 150 -38.89 -10.75 14.15
N ASN A 151 -38.33 -11.80 13.54
CA ASN A 151 -36.96 -11.78 13.02
C ASN A 151 -36.84 -10.84 11.81
N PHE A 152 -37.86 -10.80 10.95
CA PHE A 152 -37.89 -9.89 9.81
C PHE A 152 -37.93 -8.43 10.27
N SER A 153 -38.75 -8.10 11.26
CA SER A 153 -38.77 -6.76 11.87
C SER A 153 -37.40 -6.37 12.46
N GLN A 154 -36.69 -7.29 13.12
CA GLN A 154 -35.32 -7.04 13.58
C GLN A 154 -34.37 -6.74 12.41
N ILE A 155 -34.46 -7.48 11.30
CA ILE A 155 -33.65 -7.19 10.11
C ILE A 155 -33.97 -5.78 9.55
N LEU A 156 -35.24 -5.36 9.52
CA LEU A 156 -35.60 -4.00 9.08
C LEU A 156 -34.93 -2.94 9.98
N GLU A 157 -34.87 -3.16 11.29
CA GLU A 157 -34.14 -2.29 12.20
C GLU A 157 -32.64 -2.29 11.91
N TYR A 158 -32.03 -3.45 11.68
CA TYR A 158 -30.59 -3.54 11.36
C TYR A 158 -30.28 -2.79 10.07
N VAL A 159 -31.12 -2.95 9.05
CA VAL A 159 -30.99 -2.23 7.77
C VAL A 159 -31.02 -0.72 7.99
N LYS A 160 -31.99 -0.22 8.76
CA LYS A 160 -32.14 1.21 9.02
C LYS A 160 -30.92 1.81 9.73
N GLU A 161 -30.39 1.11 10.73
CA GLU A 161 -29.24 1.58 11.52
C GLU A 161 -27.95 1.55 10.70
N ILE A 162 -27.67 0.45 9.97
CA ILE A 162 -26.47 0.34 9.12
C ILE A 162 -26.55 1.34 7.97
N ARG A 163 -27.75 1.59 7.42
CA ARG A 163 -27.97 2.66 6.45
C ARG A 163 -27.63 4.03 7.04
N GLY A 164 -28.03 4.28 8.30
CA GLY A 164 -27.68 5.46 9.07
C GLY A 164 -26.18 5.65 9.30
N MET A 165 -25.39 4.57 9.25
CA MET A 165 -23.92 4.63 9.29
C MET A 165 -23.31 5.12 7.98
N GLY A 166 -24.09 5.37 6.92
CA GLY A 166 -23.57 5.79 5.62
C GLY A 166 -22.89 4.66 4.84
N MET A 167 -23.38 3.43 5.00
CA MET A 167 -22.98 2.28 4.18
C MET A 167 -24.12 1.88 3.23
N GLU A 168 -23.77 1.19 2.14
CA GLU A 168 -24.74 0.39 1.40
C GLU A 168 -25.10 -0.85 2.23
N VAL A 169 -26.37 -1.26 2.19
CA VAL A 169 -26.87 -2.40 2.95
C VAL A 169 -27.46 -3.42 2.01
N CYS A 170 -26.98 -4.65 2.11
CA CYS A 170 -27.47 -5.78 1.34
C CYS A 170 -27.97 -6.90 2.25
N CYS A 171 -29.03 -7.58 1.82
CA CYS A 171 -29.58 -8.72 2.52
C CYS A 171 -29.71 -9.93 1.59
N THR A 172 -29.57 -11.13 2.17
CA THR A 172 -29.98 -12.39 1.54
C THR A 172 -30.70 -13.24 2.58
N LEU A 173 -32.04 -13.23 2.50
CA LEU A 173 -32.93 -13.83 3.50
C LEU A 173 -33.77 -14.97 2.89
N GLY A 174 -33.38 -15.46 1.71
CA GLY A 174 -34.14 -16.43 0.94
C GLY A 174 -35.16 -15.78 0.00
N MET A 175 -36.27 -16.48 -0.24
CA MET A 175 -37.41 -15.98 -1.02
C MET A 175 -38.22 -14.98 -0.21
N ILE A 176 -38.64 -13.88 -0.86
CA ILE A 176 -39.44 -12.82 -0.25
C ILE A 176 -40.61 -12.44 -1.14
N GLU A 177 -41.70 -12.04 -0.50
CA GLU A 177 -42.89 -11.51 -1.18
C GLU A 177 -42.72 -10.02 -1.51
N LYS A 178 -43.53 -9.53 -2.45
CA LYS A 178 -43.54 -8.12 -2.88
C LYS A 178 -43.64 -7.13 -1.70
N GLN A 179 -44.51 -7.40 -0.74
CA GLN A 179 -44.69 -6.52 0.42
C GLN A 179 -43.43 -6.44 1.29
N GLN A 180 -42.72 -7.55 1.47
CA GLN A 180 -41.48 -7.60 2.24
C GLN A 180 -40.34 -6.88 1.52
N ALA A 181 -40.29 -6.97 0.19
CA ALA A 181 -39.35 -6.19 -0.62
C ALA A 181 -39.58 -4.68 -0.45
N LEU A 182 -40.85 -4.23 -0.47
CA LEU A 182 -41.19 -2.83 -0.22
C LEU A 182 -40.81 -2.37 1.20
N GLU A 183 -41.03 -3.21 2.22
CA GLU A 183 -40.61 -2.92 3.59
C GLU A 183 -39.09 -2.80 3.73
N LEU A 184 -38.33 -3.67 3.07
CA LEU A 184 -36.86 -3.59 3.02
C LEU A 184 -36.39 -2.31 2.31
N LYS A 185 -37.02 -1.93 1.19
CA LYS A 185 -36.71 -0.68 0.48
C LYS A 185 -36.96 0.51 1.40
N LYS A 186 -38.11 0.54 2.07
CA LYS A 186 -38.51 1.59 3.02
C LYS A 186 -37.54 1.68 4.21
N ALA A 187 -37.02 0.56 4.70
CA ALA A 187 -35.99 0.54 5.73
C ALA A 187 -34.63 1.08 5.25
N GLY A 188 -34.41 1.15 3.94
CA GLY A 188 -33.18 1.67 3.33
C GLY A 188 -32.26 0.62 2.74
N LEU A 189 -32.76 -0.59 2.44
CA LEU A 189 -31.99 -1.63 1.79
C LEU A 189 -31.57 -1.19 0.38
N THR A 190 -30.28 -1.25 0.07
CA THR A 190 -29.77 -0.83 -1.24
C THR A 190 -29.74 -1.97 -2.25
N ALA A 191 -29.42 -3.19 -1.81
CA ALA A 191 -29.34 -4.35 -2.70
C ALA A 191 -29.89 -5.62 -2.04
N TYR A 192 -30.44 -6.54 -2.83
CA TYR A 192 -30.88 -7.85 -2.34
C TYR A 192 -30.19 -8.96 -3.12
N ASN A 193 -29.53 -9.87 -2.42
CA ASN A 193 -28.83 -10.99 -3.03
C ASN A 193 -29.73 -12.22 -3.14
N HIS A 194 -29.96 -12.66 -4.37
CA HIS A 194 -30.75 -13.82 -4.72
C HIS A 194 -30.20 -14.45 -6.00
N ASN A 195 -29.23 -15.36 -5.86
CA ASN A 195 -28.56 -16.02 -6.98
C ASN A 195 -29.51 -16.89 -7.81
N LEU A 196 -29.08 -17.35 -8.98
CA LEU A 196 -29.71 -18.45 -9.72
C LEU A 196 -28.88 -19.75 -9.63
N ASP A 197 -27.64 -19.63 -9.14
CA ASP A 197 -26.68 -20.70 -8.87
C ASP A 197 -26.12 -21.36 -10.14
N THR A 198 -26.98 -21.84 -11.03
CA THR A 198 -26.61 -22.52 -12.30
C THR A 198 -27.68 -22.29 -13.38
N SER A 199 -27.65 -23.03 -14.48
CA SER A 199 -28.67 -23.04 -15.51
C SER A 199 -30.02 -23.53 -14.99
N ARG A 200 -31.10 -23.20 -15.69
CA ARG A 200 -32.43 -23.72 -15.38
C ARG A 200 -32.48 -25.25 -15.51
N GLU A 201 -31.74 -25.80 -16.47
CA GLU A 201 -31.73 -27.22 -16.81
C GLU A 201 -31.00 -28.05 -15.75
N TYR A 202 -29.91 -27.53 -15.19
CA TYR A 202 -29.10 -28.23 -14.19
C TYR A 202 -29.54 -27.99 -12.74
N TYR A 203 -30.32 -26.94 -12.49
CA TYR A 203 -30.78 -26.54 -11.15
C TYR A 203 -31.39 -27.70 -10.31
N PRO A 204 -32.26 -28.58 -10.86
CA PRO A 204 -32.85 -29.69 -10.11
C PRO A 204 -31.86 -30.74 -9.62
N ASN A 205 -30.65 -30.81 -10.21
CA ASN A 205 -29.59 -31.74 -9.77
C ASN A 205 -28.87 -31.24 -8.50
N VAL A 206 -29.00 -29.94 -8.20
CA VAL A 206 -28.27 -29.28 -7.12
C VAL A 206 -29.21 -28.88 -5.98
N ILE A 207 -30.45 -28.51 -6.29
CA ILE A 207 -31.44 -28.01 -5.32
C ILE A 207 -32.82 -28.52 -5.72
N THR A 208 -33.49 -29.24 -4.82
CA THR A 208 -34.84 -29.78 -5.07
C THR A 208 -35.91 -29.14 -4.20
N THR A 209 -35.54 -28.52 -3.07
CA THR A 209 -36.51 -27.89 -2.16
C THR A 209 -37.16 -26.63 -2.73
N ARG A 210 -36.64 -26.06 -3.82
CA ARG A 210 -37.21 -24.89 -4.51
C ARG A 210 -37.02 -25.02 -6.02
N THR A 211 -37.88 -24.35 -6.76
CA THR A 211 -37.85 -24.24 -8.22
C THR A 211 -37.03 -23.04 -8.67
N TYR A 212 -36.58 -23.07 -9.93
CA TYR A 212 -35.88 -21.96 -10.56
C TYR A 212 -36.78 -20.70 -10.70
N ASP A 213 -38.07 -20.91 -10.97
CA ASP A 213 -39.03 -19.82 -11.17
C ASP A 213 -39.38 -19.07 -9.88
N GLU A 214 -39.42 -19.76 -8.73
CA GLU A 214 -39.56 -19.09 -7.42
C GLU A 214 -38.45 -18.05 -7.19
N ARG A 215 -37.24 -18.31 -7.71
CA ARG A 215 -36.10 -17.38 -7.59
C ARG A 215 -36.23 -16.19 -8.53
N LEU A 216 -36.66 -16.43 -9.77
CA LEU A 216 -36.94 -15.36 -10.72
C LEU A 216 -38.07 -14.46 -10.22
N GLU A 217 -39.12 -15.01 -9.60
CA GLU A 217 -40.19 -14.21 -9.03
C GLU A 217 -39.71 -13.37 -7.85
N THR A 218 -38.82 -13.90 -7.01
CA THR A 218 -38.18 -13.11 -5.95
C THR A 218 -37.33 -11.97 -6.53
N ILE A 219 -36.54 -12.23 -7.58
CA ILE A 219 -35.75 -11.19 -8.28
C ILE A 219 -36.67 -10.12 -8.87
N LYS A 220 -37.82 -10.51 -9.41
CA LYS A 220 -38.84 -9.59 -9.92
C LYS A 220 -39.43 -8.74 -8.80
N HIS A 221 -39.80 -9.31 -7.65
CA HIS A 221 -40.27 -8.57 -6.48
C HIS A 221 -39.25 -7.52 -6.01
N VAL A 222 -37.97 -7.89 -5.91
CA VAL A 222 -36.87 -6.99 -5.53
C VAL A 222 -36.75 -5.83 -6.51
N ARG A 223 -36.78 -6.13 -7.82
CA ARG A 223 -36.71 -5.11 -8.88
C ARG A 223 -37.91 -4.17 -8.84
N GLU A 224 -39.12 -4.70 -8.74
CA GLU A 224 -40.36 -3.90 -8.65
C GLU A 224 -40.39 -3.00 -7.41
N ALA A 225 -39.76 -3.42 -6.31
CA ALA A 225 -39.59 -2.61 -5.11
C ALA A 225 -38.51 -1.51 -5.25
N GLY A 226 -37.80 -1.44 -6.38
CA GLY A 226 -36.73 -0.47 -6.61
C GLY A 226 -35.45 -0.77 -5.81
N ILE A 227 -35.21 -2.02 -5.42
CA ILE A 227 -33.96 -2.47 -4.78
C ILE A 227 -33.02 -3.00 -5.85
N ASN A 228 -31.72 -2.73 -5.74
CA ASN A 228 -30.74 -3.26 -6.68
C ASN A 228 -30.65 -4.80 -6.57
N VAL A 229 -30.74 -5.47 -7.71
CA VAL A 229 -30.65 -6.94 -7.77
C VAL A 229 -29.17 -7.36 -7.74
N CYS A 230 -28.82 -8.23 -6.80
CA CYS A 230 -27.55 -8.97 -6.81
C CYS A 230 -27.86 -10.44 -7.10
N SER A 231 -27.48 -10.93 -8.29
CA SER A 231 -27.79 -12.30 -8.70
C SER A 231 -26.70 -12.84 -9.62
N GLY A 232 -26.21 -14.04 -9.30
CA GLY A 232 -25.20 -14.74 -10.06
C GLY A 232 -25.23 -16.24 -9.78
N GLY A 233 -24.06 -16.89 -9.80
CA GLY A 233 -24.00 -18.35 -9.63
C GLY A 233 -22.67 -18.90 -9.15
N ILE A 234 -22.57 -20.23 -9.20
CA ILE A 234 -21.45 -21.05 -8.73
C ILE A 234 -20.96 -21.90 -9.89
N ILE A 235 -19.66 -21.87 -10.14
CA ILE A 235 -18.97 -22.70 -11.12
C ILE A 235 -18.42 -23.94 -10.40
N GLY A 236 -18.46 -25.10 -11.05
CA GLY A 236 -17.87 -26.34 -10.55
C GLY A 236 -18.80 -27.20 -9.70
N LEU A 237 -20.12 -27.03 -9.83
CA LEU A 237 -21.15 -27.88 -9.24
C LEU A 237 -21.23 -29.28 -9.89
N GLY A 238 -20.53 -29.47 -11.02
CA GLY A 238 -20.66 -30.61 -11.91
C GLY A 238 -21.45 -30.28 -13.18
N GLU A 239 -21.76 -28.99 -13.40
CA GLU A 239 -22.47 -28.46 -14.56
C GLU A 239 -21.59 -28.48 -15.83
N ALA A 240 -22.21 -28.56 -17.00
CA ALA A 240 -21.52 -28.46 -18.28
C ALA A 240 -21.24 -26.98 -18.65
N GLU A 241 -20.40 -26.74 -19.66
CA GLU A 241 -20.15 -25.38 -20.15
C GLU A 241 -21.43 -24.70 -20.68
N GLU A 242 -22.33 -25.48 -21.29
CA GLU A 242 -23.65 -25.03 -21.75
C GLU A 242 -24.52 -24.52 -20.60
N ASP A 243 -24.37 -25.08 -19.40
CA ASP A 243 -25.11 -24.65 -18.22
C ASP A 243 -24.61 -23.29 -17.73
N ARG A 244 -23.29 -23.06 -17.79
CA ARG A 244 -22.68 -21.77 -17.46
C ARG A 244 -23.15 -20.68 -18.42
N VAL A 245 -23.22 -20.99 -19.72
CA VAL A 245 -23.82 -20.11 -20.73
C VAL A 245 -25.31 -19.89 -20.43
N GLY A 246 -26.05 -20.93 -20.04
CA GLY A 246 -27.45 -20.84 -19.64
C GLY A 246 -27.69 -19.88 -18.48
N LEU A 247 -26.85 -19.93 -17.45
CA LEU A 247 -26.88 -18.98 -16.33
C LEU A 247 -26.65 -17.54 -16.80
N LEU A 248 -25.59 -17.29 -17.57
CA LEU A 248 -25.28 -15.94 -18.08
C LEU A 248 -26.40 -15.42 -18.99
N HIS A 249 -26.96 -16.28 -19.83
CA HIS A 249 -28.11 -15.94 -20.67
C HIS A 249 -29.31 -15.52 -19.85
N THR A 250 -29.69 -16.27 -18.82
CA THR A 250 -30.82 -15.88 -17.98
C THR A 250 -30.58 -14.53 -17.30
N LEU A 251 -29.38 -14.26 -16.78
CA LEU A 251 -29.06 -12.97 -16.15
C LEU A 251 -29.05 -11.80 -17.15
N ALA A 252 -28.49 -12.02 -18.34
CA ALA A 252 -28.38 -11.03 -19.40
C ALA A 252 -29.71 -10.78 -20.14
N THR A 253 -30.72 -11.63 -19.95
CA THR A 253 -32.06 -11.49 -20.59
C THR A 253 -33.16 -11.04 -19.63
N LEU A 254 -32.79 -10.73 -18.39
CA LEU A 254 -33.72 -10.08 -17.46
C LEU A 254 -34.15 -8.70 -18.00
N PRO A 255 -35.33 -8.18 -17.61
CA PRO A 255 -35.79 -6.84 -18.02
C PRO A 255 -34.77 -5.73 -17.74
N SER A 256 -33.99 -5.90 -16.69
CA SER A 256 -32.76 -5.17 -16.44
C SER A 256 -31.70 -6.13 -15.89
N HIS A 257 -30.47 -5.98 -16.38
CA HIS A 257 -29.31 -6.68 -15.84
C HIS A 257 -29.19 -6.46 -14.33
N PRO A 258 -28.76 -7.47 -13.55
CA PRO A 258 -28.43 -7.27 -12.14
C PRO A 258 -27.38 -6.18 -11.96
N GLU A 259 -27.50 -5.40 -10.88
CA GLU A 259 -26.48 -4.40 -10.51
C GLU A 259 -25.18 -5.09 -10.11
N SER A 260 -25.28 -6.23 -9.42
CA SER A 260 -24.15 -7.06 -9.02
C SER A 260 -24.33 -8.48 -9.53
N VAL A 261 -23.32 -9.02 -10.20
CA VAL A 261 -23.27 -10.41 -10.67
C VAL A 261 -22.13 -11.13 -9.96
N PRO A 262 -22.41 -11.81 -8.82
CA PRO A 262 -21.41 -12.63 -8.14
C PRO A 262 -21.13 -13.94 -8.88
N ILE A 263 -19.86 -14.17 -9.18
CA ILE A 263 -19.37 -15.42 -9.73
C ILE A 263 -18.54 -16.09 -8.64
N ASN A 264 -19.00 -17.26 -8.21
CA ASN A 264 -18.38 -18.05 -7.14
C ASN A 264 -17.73 -19.29 -7.76
N ALA A 265 -16.54 -19.68 -7.29
CA ALA A 265 -16.06 -21.04 -7.48
C ALA A 265 -16.58 -21.91 -6.33
N LEU A 266 -16.96 -23.15 -6.63
CA LEU A 266 -17.36 -24.12 -5.62
C LEU A 266 -16.23 -24.28 -4.59
N LEU A 267 -16.58 -24.11 -3.32
CA LEU A 267 -15.77 -24.58 -2.19
C LEU A 267 -16.36 -25.91 -1.74
N ALA A 268 -15.71 -27.01 -2.10
CA ALA A 268 -16.11 -28.33 -1.66
C ALA A 268 -15.93 -28.43 -0.13
N VAL A 269 -17.02 -28.67 0.59
CA VAL A 269 -17.03 -28.76 2.06
C VAL A 269 -17.41 -30.17 2.46
N LYS A 270 -16.61 -30.76 3.34
CA LYS A 270 -16.88 -32.09 3.89
C LYS A 270 -18.29 -32.19 4.47
N GLY A 271 -18.97 -33.28 4.14
CA GLY A 271 -20.34 -33.59 4.55
C GLY A 271 -21.40 -33.19 3.52
N THR A 272 -21.10 -32.30 2.57
CA THR A 272 -22.04 -31.97 1.49
C THR A 272 -21.96 -33.01 0.37
N PRO A 273 -23.03 -33.22 -0.43
CA PRO A 273 -22.98 -34.14 -1.57
C PRO A 273 -21.92 -33.81 -2.63
N LEU A 274 -21.39 -32.58 -2.61
CA LEU A 274 -20.36 -32.11 -3.54
C LEU A 274 -18.97 -32.00 -2.86
N GLU A 275 -18.75 -32.71 -1.76
CA GLU A 275 -17.48 -32.67 -1.02
C GLU A 275 -16.26 -33.15 -1.82
N ASP A 276 -16.46 -34.05 -2.79
CA ASP A 276 -15.41 -34.63 -3.62
C ASP A 276 -15.35 -34.01 -5.03
N GLN A 277 -16.05 -32.91 -5.27
CA GLN A 277 -16.02 -32.24 -6.57
C GLN A 277 -14.63 -31.67 -6.88
N LYS A 278 -14.25 -31.71 -8.16
CA LYS A 278 -12.98 -31.16 -8.62
C LYS A 278 -12.95 -29.63 -8.39
N GLU A 279 -11.82 -29.13 -7.90
CA GLU A 279 -11.58 -27.69 -7.79
C GLU A 279 -11.65 -27.01 -9.17
N VAL A 280 -12.25 -25.81 -9.20
CA VAL A 280 -12.40 -25.00 -10.41
C VAL A 280 -11.06 -24.41 -10.82
N GLU A 281 -10.69 -24.62 -12.08
CA GLU A 281 -9.45 -24.05 -12.63
C GLU A 281 -9.63 -22.55 -12.88
N ILE A 282 -8.54 -21.78 -12.71
CA ILE A 282 -8.60 -20.32 -12.89
C ILE A 282 -9.07 -19.90 -14.29
N TRP A 283 -8.77 -20.68 -15.33
CA TRP A 283 -9.14 -20.38 -16.71
C TRP A 283 -10.65 -20.40 -16.94
N GLU A 284 -11.38 -21.27 -16.25
CA GLU A 284 -12.85 -21.32 -16.29
C GLU A 284 -13.44 -20.09 -15.60
N MET A 285 -12.85 -19.67 -14.49
CA MET A 285 -13.23 -18.45 -13.76
C MET A 285 -13.00 -17.19 -14.62
N ILE A 286 -11.82 -17.06 -15.25
CA ILE A 286 -11.50 -15.95 -16.16
C ILE A 286 -12.49 -15.90 -17.32
N ARG A 287 -12.78 -17.07 -17.95
CA ARG A 287 -13.74 -17.17 -19.04
C ARG A 287 -15.11 -16.67 -18.62
N MET A 288 -15.61 -17.15 -17.49
CA MET A 288 -16.91 -16.73 -16.96
C MET A 288 -16.99 -15.24 -16.63
N ILE A 289 -15.96 -14.67 -15.99
CA ILE A 289 -15.90 -13.24 -15.66
C ILE A 289 -15.89 -12.38 -16.93
N ALA A 290 -15.05 -12.75 -17.90
CA ALA A 290 -14.93 -11.98 -19.14
C ALA A 290 -16.21 -12.06 -19.99
N THR A 291 -16.83 -13.24 -20.13
CA THR A 291 -18.13 -13.37 -20.80
C THR A 291 -19.22 -12.57 -20.08
N ALA A 292 -19.29 -12.63 -18.75
CA ALA A 292 -20.25 -11.84 -17.97
C ALA A 292 -20.03 -10.33 -18.14
N ARG A 293 -18.77 -9.88 -18.20
CA ARG A 293 -18.42 -8.47 -18.44
C ARG A 293 -18.87 -8.01 -19.83
N ILE A 294 -18.65 -8.81 -20.87
CA ILE A 294 -19.05 -8.45 -22.24
C ILE A 294 -20.57 -8.38 -22.35
N THR A 295 -21.29 -9.37 -21.82
CA THR A 295 -22.76 -9.44 -21.95
C THR A 295 -23.49 -8.45 -21.04
N MET A 296 -22.94 -8.16 -19.86
CA MET A 296 -23.52 -7.28 -18.85
C MET A 296 -22.54 -6.15 -18.47
N PRO A 297 -22.27 -5.20 -19.38
CA PRO A 297 -21.15 -4.25 -19.26
C PRO A 297 -21.26 -3.31 -18.05
N LYS A 298 -22.46 -3.00 -17.56
CA LYS A 298 -22.68 -2.09 -16.42
C LYS A 298 -22.71 -2.80 -15.06
N ALA A 299 -22.71 -4.13 -15.03
CA ALA A 299 -22.82 -4.88 -13.78
C ALA A 299 -21.51 -4.87 -12.98
N MET A 300 -21.61 -4.87 -11.65
CA MET A 300 -20.49 -5.16 -10.76
C MET A 300 -20.26 -6.68 -10.75
N VAL A 301 -19.27 -7.14 -11.52
CA VAL A 301 -18.93 -8.57 -11.58
C VAL A 301 -18.06 -8.88 -10.36
N ARG A 302 -18.62 -9.64 -9.41
CA ARG A 302 -17.99 -9.87 -8.11
C ARG A 302 -17.23 -11.19 -8.08
N LEU A 303 -15.92 -11.12 -7.90
CA LEU A 303 -15.05 -12.25 -7.57
C LEU A 303 -15.27 -12.60 -6.09
N SER A 304 -16.05 -13.65 -5.84
CA SER A 304 -16.64 -13.92 -4.53
C SER A 304 -16.09 -15.19 -3.87
N ALA A 305 -16.91 -16.22 -3.65
CA ALA A 305 -16.44 -17.44 -2.98
C ALA A 305 -15.44 -18.22 -3.84
N GLY A 306 -14.49 -18.89 -3.20
CA GLY A 306 -13.39 -19.61 -3.85
C GLY A 306 -12.12 -18.78 -4.08
N ARG A 307 -12.16 -17.45 -3.89
CA ARG A 307 -11.01 -16.55 -4.08
C ARG A 307 -9.76 -16.95 -3.27
N VAL A 308 -9.96 -17.54 -2.09
CA VAL A 308 -8.88 -18.01 -1.20
C VAL A 308 -7.99 -19.08 -1.83
N LYS A 309 -8.47 -19.75 -2.88
CA LYS A 309 -7.72 -20.76 -3.63
C LYS A 309 -6.86 -20.17 -4.75
N PHE A 310 -7.14 -18.94 -5.17
CA PHE A 310 -6.41 -18.28 -6.25
C PHE A 310 -5.25 -17.44 -5.71
N SER A 311 -4.09 -17.61 -6.32
CA SER A 311 -2.90 -16.79 -6.11
C SER A 311 -3.12 -15.33 -6.57
N VAL A 312 -2.22 -14.44 -6.15
CA VAL A 312 -2.30 -13.01 -6.50
C VAL A 312 -2.30 -12.77 -8.02
N PRO A 313 -1.43 -13.41 -8.84
CA PRO A 313 -1.50 -13.26 -10.30
C PRO A 313 -2.81 -13.76 -10.92
N GLU A 314 -3.39 -14.84 -10.39
CA GLU A 314 -4.66 -15.38 -10.85
C GLU A 314 -5.82 -14.42 -10.56
N GLN A 315 -5.87 -13.86 -9.35
CA GLN A 315 -6.83 -12.81 -9.02
C GLN A 315 -6.63 -11.55 -9.87
N ALA A 316 -5.37 -11.19 -10.18
CA ALA A 316 -5.05 -10.08 -11.08
C ALA A 316 -5.65 -10.29 -12.49
N LEU A 317 -5.59 -11.51 -13.02
CA LEU A 317 -6.23 -11.86 -14.29
C LEU A 317 -7.75 -11.76 -14.21
N CYS A 318 -8.38 -12.14 -13.09
CA CYS A 318 -9.82 -11.94 -12.89
C CYS A 318 -10.20 -10.44 -12.89
N PHE A 319 -9.43 -9.58 -12.22
CA PHE A 319 -9.65 -8.12 -12.27
C PHE A 319 -9.45 -7.57 -13.68
N LEU A 320 -8.42 -8.04 -14.39
CA LEU A 320 -8.19 -7.66 -15.79
C LEU A 320 -9.34 -8.09 -16.71
N ALA A 321 -9.87 -9.30 -16.52
CA ALA A 321 -11.02 -9.84 -17.26
C ALA A 321 -12.31 -9.02 -17.07
N GLY A 322 -12.41 -8.25 -15.99
CA GLY A 322 -13.52 -7.34 -15.73
C GLY A 322 -14.22 -7.53 -14.40
N ALA A 323 -13.68 -8.34 -13.48
CA ALA A 323 -14.13 -8.36 -12.10
C ALA A 323 -13.83 -7.02 -11.42
N ASN A 324 -14.79 -6.47 -10.69
CA ASN A 324 -14.66 -5.17 -10.03
C ASN A 324 -15.41 -5.09 -8.69
N SER A 325 -15.63 -6.24 -8.06
CA SER A 325 -16.11 -6.32 -6.68
C SER A 325 -15.56 -7.56 -5.99
N ILE A 326 -15.34 -7.49 -4.67
CA ILE A 326 -14.89 -8.61 -3.83
C ILE A 326 -15.61 -8.63 -2.48
N PHE A 327 -15.57 -9.79 -1.83
CA PHE A 327 -15.88 -9.89 -0.39
C PHE A 327 -14.62 -9.73 0.46
N THR A 328 -14.67 -8.87 1.48
CA THR A 328 -13.60 -8.63 2.46
C THR A 328 -13.97 -9.18 3.84
N GLY A 329 -12.96 -9.53 4.64
CA GLY A 329 -13.08 -10.08 6.00
C GLY A 329 -12.58 -11.52 6.10
N GLU A 330 -12.26 -11.99 7.31
CA GLU A 330 -11.62 -13.30 7.58
C GLU A 330 -12.43 -14.52 7.11
N LYS A 331 -13.76 -14.37 6.96
CA LYS A 331 -14.68 -15.42 6.51
C LYS A 331 -15.81 -14.83 5.68
N LEU A 332 -16.42 -15.67 4.83
CA LEU A 332 -17.68 -15.34 4.15
C LEU A 332 -18.86 -15.62 5.09
N LEU A 333 -19.71 -16.60 4.77
CA LEU A 333 -20.78 -17.04 5.69
C LEU A 333 -20.27 -18.05 6.71
N THR A 334 -19.58 -19.09 6.24
CA THR A 334 -19.06 -20.21 7.05
C THR A 334 -17.69 -20.70 6.61
N THR A 335 -17.25 -20.34 5.40
CA THR A 335 -15.96 -20.74 4.83
C THR A 335 -14.91 -19.64 4.98
N PRO A 336 -13.61 -20.00 5.00
CA PRO A 336 -12.51 -19.04 5.02
C PRO A 336 -12.54 -18.10 3.81
N ASN A 337 -12.00 -16.90 3.99
CA ASN A 337 -11.82 -15.90 2.93
C ASN A 337 -10.39 -15.34 3.00
N ASN A 338 -9.98 -14.58 2.00
CA ASN A 338 -8.68 -13.91 2.02
C ASN A 338 -8.60 -12.93 3.20
N ASP A 339 -7.43 -12.89 3.83
CA ASP A 339 -7.13 -11.94 4.91
C ASP A 339 -7.16 -10.49 4.39
N PHE A 340 -7.57 -9.56 5.25
CA PHE A 340 -7.67 -8.16 4.90
C PHE A 340 -6.33 -7.54 4.48
N ASP A 341 -5.23 -7.84 5.17
CA ASP A 341 -3.91 -7.30 4.86
C ASP A 341 -3.38 -7.87 3.53
N ALA A 342 -3.76 -9.11 3.20
CA ALA A 342 -3.47 -9.73 1.92
C ALA A 342 -4.22 -9.04 0.78
N ASP A 343 -5.52 -8.76 0.95
CA ASP A 343 -6.32 -7.98 -0.01
C ASP A 343 -5.73 -6.58 -0.21
N GLN A 344 -5.35 -5.87 0.86
CA GLN A 344 -4.74 -4.53 0.78
C GLN A 344 -3.39 -4.55 0.07
N SER A 345 -2.56 -5.57 0.34
CA SER A 345 -1.28 -5.76 -0.33
C SER A 345 -1.45 -6.01 -1.83
N MET A 346 -2.44 -6.83 -2.21
CA MET A 346 -2.81 -7.06 -3.61
C MET A 346 -3.34 -5.77 -4.26
N PHE A 347 -4.20 -5.01 -3.58
CA PHE A 347 -4.73 -3.75 -4.11
C PHE A 347 -3.60 -2.75 -4.36
N LYS A 348 -2.65 -2.63 -3.42
CA LYS A 348 -1.46 -1.78 -3.58
C LYS A 348 -0.59 -2.23 -4.75
N LEU A 349 -0.37 -3.54 -4.90
CA LEU A 349 0.41 -4.10 -6.01
C LEU A 349 -0.24 -3.84 -7.38
N LEU A 350 -1.55 -4.07 -7.49
CA LEU A 350 -2.30 -3.94 -8.74
C LEU A 350 -2.76 -2.50 -9.03
N GLY A 351 -2.55 -1.57 -8.09
CA GLY A 351 -3.00 -0.18 -8.19
C GLY A 351 -4.52 -0.01 -8.14
N LEU A 352 -5.22 -0.95 -7.50
CA LEU A 352 -6.68 -0.91 -7.31
C LEU A 352 -7.04 0.02 -6.15
N ILE A 353 -8.19 0.69 -6.26
CA ILE A 353 -8.71 1.63 -5.27
C ILE A 353 -10.12 1.21 -4.82
N PRO A 354 -10.51 1.43 -3.55
CA PRO A 354 -11.86 1.14 -3.09
C PRO A 354 -12.90 2.03 -3.77
N LYS A 355 -14.01 1.43 -4.22
CA LYS A 355 -15.16 2.16 -4.77
C LYS A 355 -16.03 2.75 -3.65
N PRO A 356 -16.31 4.08 -3.62
CA PRO A 356 -17.17 4.69 -2.60
C PRO A 356 -18.63 4.18 -2.68
N PRO A 357 -19.38 4.22 -1.56
CA PRO A 357 -20.80 3.84 -1.55
C PRO A 357 -21.62 4.78 -2.42
N THR A 358 -22.58 4.22 -3.17
CA THR A 358 -23.49 4.96 -4.04
C THR A 358 -24.88 5.00 -3.41
N PHE A 359 -25.44 6.19 -3.27
CA PHE A 359 -26.80 6.39 -2.81
C PHE A 359 -27.58 7.01 -3.96
N SER A 360 -28.65 6.36 -4.43
CA SER A 360 -29.56 7.03 -5.35
C SER A 360 -30.29 8.13 -4.58
N ASP A 361 -30.21 9.36 -5.09
CA ASP A 361 -31.04 10.48 -4.66
C ASP A 361 -32.45 10.25 -5.23
N ASP A 362 -33.18 9.26 -4.70
CA ASP A 362 -34.62 9.17 -4.94
C ASP A 362 -35.32 9.95 -3.82
N GLU A 363 -36.03 10.98 -4.23
CA GLU A 363 -36.85 11.86 -3.42
C GLU A 363 -37.74 11.06 -2.45
N VAL A 364 -37.69 11.44 -1.18
CA VAL A 364 -38.68 11.01 -0.18
C VAL A 364 -39.98 11.70 -0.53
N GLU A 365 -40.76 11.10 -1.44
CA GLU A 365 -42.17 11.43 -1.59
C GLU A 365 -42.88 10.87 -0.35
N THR A 366 -43.31 11.78 0.52
CA THR A 366 -44.10 11.48 1.71
C THR A 366 -45.42 10.82 1.31
N CYS A 367 -45.62 9.58 1.74
CA CYS A 367 -46.88 8.87 1.58
C CYS A 367 -47.94 9.41 2.57
N GLU A 368 -48.79 10.30 2.10
CA GLU A 368 -50.13 10.67 2.60
C GLU A 368 -50.87 11.15 1.33
N GLU A 369 -52.01 10.64 0.84
CA GLU A 369 -53.13 9.88 1.37
C GLU A 369 -53.72 9.00 0.24
N ALA A 370 -54.43 7.93 0.61
CA ALA A 370 -55.31 7.23 -0.31
C ALA A 370 -56.62 8.02 -0.49
N VAL A 371 -57.18 8.02 -1.71
CA VAL A 371 -58.57 7.67 -2.07
C VAL A 371 -59.03 8.39 -3.35
N SER A 372 -59.55 7.58 -4.27
CA SER A 372 -60.61 7.84 -5.27
C SER A 372 -60.26 8.10 -6.75
N ASN A 373 -60.88 7.23 -7.57
CA ASN A 373 -61.43 7.37 -8.92
C ASN A 373 -60.48 7.15 -10.10
N TYR A 374 -60.49 5.96 -10.72
CA TYR A 374 -61.43 5.40 -11.73
C TYR A 374 -61.27 5.97 -13.16
N ASN A 375 -60.99 5.04 -14.09
CA ASN A 375 -61.29 5.02 -15.54
C ASN A 375 -60.51 5.99 -16.46
N THR A 376 -60.15 5.71 -17.73
CA THR A 376 -60.25 4.56 -18.65
C THR A 376 -59.44 4.91 -19.92
N ASP A 377 -58.93 3.89 -20.60
CA ASP A 377 -58.79 3.72 -22.05
C ASP A 377 -57.94 4.64 -22.96
N SER A 378 -56.93 3.97 -23.55
CA SER A 378 -56.75 3.72 -25.00
C SER A 378 -56.04 4.74 -25.92
N SER A 379 -55.27 4.13 -26.84
CA SER A 379 -54.87 4.56 -28.20
C SER A 379 -53.55 5.33 -28.41
N SER A 380 -52.61 4.61 -29.03
CA SER A 380 -51.56 5.06 -29.98
C SER A 380 -52.20 5.65 -31.27
N PRO A 381 -51.54 6.35 -32.24
CA PRO A 381 -50.10 6.54 -32.52
C PRO A 381 -49.62 7.99 -32.88
N TYR A 382 -48.29 8.18 -32.99
CA TYR A 382 -47.58 9.35 -33.58
C TYR A 382 -48.17 9.83 -34.93
N PRO A 383 -47.99 11.09 -35.43
CA PRO A 383 -46.69 11.81 -35.49
C PRO A 383 -46.68 13.37 -35.42
N ASP A 384 -45.46 13.92 -35.30
CA ASP A 384 -44.96 15.26 -35.66
C ASP A 384 -45.87 16.50 -35.59
N SER A 385 -45.49 17.48 -34.74
CA SER A 385 -45.23 18.87 -35.17
C SER A 385 -44.82 19.79 -34.01
N LYS A 386 -44.03 20.80 -34.38
CA LYS A 386 -43.40 21.86 -33.57
C LYS A 386 -44.35 22.56 -32.59
N LEU A 387 -43.82 23.06 -31.47
CA LEU A 387 -44.40 24.22 -30.79
C LEU A 387 -43.36 25.20 -30.24
N HIS A 388 -43.66 26.47 -30.54
CA HIS A 388 -43.17 27.69 -29.91
C HIS A 388 -43.59 27.75 -28.43
N MET A 389 -42.81 28.41 -27.58
CA MET A 389 -43.41 29.09 -26.42
C MET A 389 -42.58 30.29 -25.96
N VAL A 390 -43.29 31.41 -25.81
CA VAL A 390 -42.88 32.68 -25.17
C VAL A 390 -43.21 32.56 -23.68
N ILE A 391 -42.36 33.08 -22.79
CA ILE A 391 -42.69 33.22 -21.36
C ILE A 391 -42.45 34.65 -20.92
N ASP A 392 -43.51 35.19 -20.30
CA ASP A 392 -43.69 36.51 -19.73
C ASP A 392 -43.13 36.57 -18.29
N LEU A 393 -42.65 37.73 -17.88
CA LEU A 393 -42.02 37.99 -16.58
C LEU A 393 -42.98 38.82 -15.73
N ASP A 394 -43.51 38.24 -14.66
CA ASP A 394 -43.63 38.86 -13.33
C ASP A 394 -44.62 38.08 -12.45
N GLN A 395 -44.09 37.35 -11.45
CA GLN A 395 -44.71 37.25 -10.13
C GLN A 395 -43.68 36.85 -9.06
N TYR A 396 -43.53 37.80 -8.11
CA TYR A 396 -42.72 37.87 -6.89
C TYR A 396 -42.84 36.63 -5.95
N ILE A 397 -41.76 36.05 -5.37
CA ILE A 397 -41.05 36.35 -4.07
C ILE A 397 -41.93 36.12 -2.80
N PRO A 398 -41.46 35.66 -1.58
CA PRO A 398 -40.22 35.03 -1.06
C PRO A 398 -40.53 33.66 -0.32
N ASP A 399 -39.66 32.88 0.35
CA ASP A 399 -38.75 33.20 1.45
C ASP A 399 -37.86 32.02 1.96
N ARG A 400 -36.79 32.39 2.66
CA ARG A 400 -35.81 31.63 3.48
C ARG A 400 -34.69 30.79 2.85
N ALA A 401 -33.52 31.44 2.89
CA ALA A 401 -32.18 30.89 2.81
C ALA A 401 -31.80 29.99 4.02
N SER A 402 -31.04 28.94 3.74
CA SER A 402 -29.69 28.71 4.32
C SER A 402 -29.20 27.27 4.13
N LEU A 403 -29.00 26.79 2.89
CA LEU A 403 -28.18 25.57 2.70
C LEU A 403 -27.73 25.36 1.24
N SER A 404 -27.01 26.29 0.62
CA SER A 404 -26.62 26.09 -0.80
C SER A 404 -25.37 26.84 -1.26
N LEU A 405 -24.23 26.65 -0.59
CA LEU A 405 -22.93 26.99 -1.22
C LEU A 405 -22.29 25.77 -1.88
N LYS A 406 -22.35 24.59 -1.23
CA LYS A 406 -21.83 23.32 -1.79
C LYS A 406 -22.70 22.73 -2.91
N LYS A 407 -24.02 22.97 -2.86
CA LYS A 407 -24.95 22.58 -3.94
C LYS A 407 -24.71 23.45 -5.19
N LEU A 408 -24.56 24.76 -5.01
CA LEU A 408 -24.33 25.71 -6.10
C LEU A 408 -22.95 25.52 -6.77
N LEU A 409 -21.91 25.21 -6.00
CA LEU A 409 -20.58 24.88 -6.54
C LEU A 409 -20.58 23.57 -7.35
N ARG A 410 -21.27 22.52 -6.88
CA ARG A 410 -21.40 21.26 -7.63
C ARG A 410 -22.24 21.41 -8.89
N THR A 411 -23.34 22.15 -8.84
CA THR A 411 -24.18 22.40 -10.02
C THR A 411 -23.45 23.29 -11.04
N ALA A 412 -22.63 24.23 -10.58
CA ALA A 412 -21.78 25.05 -11.45
C ALA A 412 -20.67 24.22 -12.12
N GLU A 413 -20.04 23.29 -11.39
CA GLU A 413 -18.99 22.40 -11.91
C GLU A 413 -19.54 21.43 -12.97
N VAL A 414 -20.73 20.86 -12.74
CA VAL A 414 -21.40 20.00 -13.73
C VAL A 414 -21.81 20.77 -14.98
N LYS A 415 -22.39 21.98 -14.82
CA LYS A 415 -22.75 22.83 -15.97
C LYS A 415 -21.54 23.38 -16.71
N PHE A 416 -20.43 23.62 -16.01
CA PHE A 416 -19.17 24.06 -16.61
C PHE A 416 -18.54 22.94 -17.44
N ASN A 417 -18.49 21.71 -16.93
CA ASN A 417 -17.99 20.58 -17.70
C ASN A 417 -18.88 20.28 -18.92
N GLN A 418 -20.21 20.36 -18.78
CA GLN A 418 -21.14 20.30 -19.93
C GLN A 418 -20.91 21.42 -20.96
N PHE A 419 -20.61 22.63 -20.50
CA PHE A 419 -20.29 23.75 -21.39
C PHE A 419 -18.95 23.54 -22.11
N VAL A 420 -17.91 23.07 -21.41
CA VAL A 420 -16.60 22.76 -21.98
C VAL A 420 -16.70 21.64 -23.02
N ASP A 421 -17.39 20.54 -22.69
CA ASP A 421 -17.61 19.41 -23.61
C ASP A 421 -18.38 19.87 -24.87
N SER A 422 -19.42 20.70 -24.70
CA SER A 422 -20.16 21.27 -25.84
C SER A 422 -19.37 22.28 -26.68
N GLY A 423 -18.31 22.87 -26.12
CA GLY A 423 -17.40 23.78 -26.82
C GLY A 423 -16.45 23.04 -27.74
N THR A 424 -15.95 21.87 -27.33
CA THR A 424 -15.17 20.97 -28.19
C THR A 424 -15.97 20.47 -29.38
N ASP A 425 -17.22 20.05 -29.15
CA ASP A 425 -18.13 19.63 -30.22
C ASP A 425 -18.48 20.77 -31.19
N ALA A 426 -18.67 21.99 -30.67
CA ALA A 426 -18.96 23.17 -31.48
C ALA A 426 -17.79 23.57 -32.40
N VAL A 427 -16.54 23.37 -31.95
CA VAL A 427 -15.32 23.67 -32.73
C VAL A 427 -15.12 22.67 -33.87
N GLU A 428 -15.48 21.39 -33.69
CA GLU A 428 -15.49 20.40 -34.78
C GLU A 428 -16.60 20.69 -35.80
N ASP A 429 -17.81 21.05 -35.35
CA ASP A 429 -18.94 21.36 -36.23
C ASP A 429 -18.71 22.65 -37.06
N LEU A 430 -18.02 23.65 -36.49
CA LEU A 430 -17.60 24.88 -37.17
C LEU A 430 -16.61 24.65 -38.33
N ARG A 431 -15.82 23.57 -38.27
CA ARG A 431 -14.87 23.22 -39.35
C ARG A 431 -15.57 22.67 -40.60
N THR A 432 -16.80 22.18 -40.48
CA THR A 432 -17.57 21.58 -41.58
C THR A 432 -18.77 22.41 -42.02
N MET A 433 -18.93 23.62 -41.48
CA MET A 433 -20.19 24.37 -41.49
C MET A 433 -20.54 25.04 -42.84
N ILE A 434 -19.62 25.08 -43.80
CA ILE A 434 -19.83 25.78 -45.08
C ILE A 434 -19.47 24.85 -46.23
N ALA A 435 -20.48 24.33 -46.92
CA ALA A 435 -20.32 23.71 -48.23
C ALA A 435 -21.04 24.58 -49.29
N VAL A 436 -20.37 24.79 -50.41
CA VAL A 436 -20.91 25.50 -51.58
C VAL A 436 -21.24 24.46 -52.65
N ASP A 437 -22.51 24.37 -53.01
CA ASP A 437 -22.97 23.52 -54.11
C ASP A 437 -22.86 24.25 -55.46
N GLY A 438 -22.77 23.49 -56.56
CA GLY A 438 -22.50 23.93 -57.94
C GLY A 438 -23.46 24.98 -58.52
N ASP A 439 -24.57 25.27 -57.85
CA ASP A 439 -25.55 26.30 -58.22
C ASP A 439 -25.47 27.59 -57.36
N ARG A 440 -24.29 27.90 -56.79
CA ARG A 440 -24.03 29.13 -56.00
C ARG A 440 -24.94 29.32 -54.77
N LYS A 441 -25.35 28.24 -54.11
CA LYS A 441 -26.03 28.30 -52.81
C LYS A 441 -25.08 27.85 -51.69
N VAL A 442 -24.97 28.68 -50.67
CA VAL A 442 -24.24 28.39 -49.42
C VAL A 442 -25.22 27.70 -48.48
N VAL A 443 -24.94 26.45 -48.11
CA VAL A 443 -25.72 25.73 -47.10
C VAL A 443 -24.92 25.70 -45.81
N VAL A 444 -25.47 26.35 -44.77
CA VAL A 444 -24.93 26.35 -43.42
C VAL A 444 -25.73 25.33 -42.60
N SER A 445 -25.10 24.21 -42.24
CA SER A 445 -25.70 23.18 -41.37
C SER A 445 -25.00 23.20 -40.02
N CYS A 446 -25.77 23.31 -38.94
CA CYS A 446 -25.26 23.46 -37.58
C CYS A 446 -26.11 22.60 -36.63
N ARG A 447 -25.48 21.79 -35.78
CA ARG A 447 -26.20 20.96 -34.80
C ARG A 447 -26.84 21.83 -33.70
N LYS A 448 -27.95 21.34 -33.15
CA LYS A 448 -28.73 22.03 -32.10
C LYS A 448 -27.92 22.32 -30.83
N SER A 449 -26.86 21.53 -30.56
CA SER A 449 -25.90 21.71 -29.47
C SER A 449 -25.04 22.98 -29.62
N THR A 450 -24.60 23.28 -30.83
CA THR A 450 -23.75 24.45 -31.15
C THR A 450 -24.49 25.76 -30.93
N VAL A 451 -25.79 25.83 -31.23
CA VAL A 451 -26.63 27.00 -30.95
C VAL A 451 -26.81 27.22 -29.44
N TYR A 452 -26.93 26.14 -28.67
CA TYR A 452 -27.06 26.19 -27.22
C TYR A 452 -25.78 26.70 -26.53
N PHE A 453 -24.61 26.31 -27.06
CA PHE A 453 -23.30 26.77 -26.58
C PHE A 453 -23.12 28.28 -26.73
N PHE A 454 -23.40 28.84 -27.92
CA PHE A 454 -23.29 30.29 -28.15
C PHE A 454 -24.32 31.08 -27.33
N GLY A 455 -25.53 30.55 -27.13
CA GLY A 455 -26.54 31.16 -26.25
C GLY A 455 -26.08 31.26 -24.79
N GLN A 456 -25.42 30.22 -24.27
CA GLN A 456 -24.87 30.23 -22.90
C GLN A 456 -23.67 31.18 -22.77
N LEU A 457 -22.83 31.30 -23.80
CA LEU A 457 -21.65 32.16 -23.80
C LEU A 457 -22.03 33.65 -23.67
N ILE A 458 -23.13 34.07 -24.31
CA ILE A 458 -23.69 35.42 -24.20
C ILE A 458 -24.27 35.65 -22.79
N ALA A 459 -25.01 34.68 -22.25
CA ALA A 459 -25.59 34.79 -20.91
C ALA A 459 -24.53 34.90 -19.81
N ILE A 460 -23.45 34.10 -19.90
CA ILE A 460 -22.33 34.13 -18.96
C ILE A 460 -21.65 35.50 -18.99
N SER A 461 -21.43 36.09 -20.18
CA SER A 461 -20.78 37.40 -20.32
C SER A 461 -21.54 38.52 -19.57
N LEU A 462 -22.88 38.50 -19.61
CA LEU A 462 -23.74 39.46 -18.91
C LEU A 462 -23.69 39.27 -17.38
N VAL A 463 -23.64 38.03 -16.90
CA VAL A 463 -23.55 37.72 -15.46
C VAL A 463 -22.20 38.13 -14.88
N THR A 464 -21.09 37.95 -15.60
CA THR A 464 -19.76 38.40 -15.14
C THR A 464 -19.65 39.91 -14.97
N VAL A 465 -20.26 40.69 -15.87
CA VAL A 465 -20.28 42.16 -15.76
C VAL A 465 -21.11 42.61 -14.54
N PHE A 466 -22.19 41.90 -14.24
CA PHE A 466 -23.02 42.20 -13.07
C PHE A 466 -22.35 41.81 -11.75
N ALA A 467 -21.69 40.65 -11.70
CA ALA A 467 -20.94 40.17 -10.52
C ALA A 467 -19.75 41.08 -10.18
N PHE A 468 -19.04 41.60 -11.19
CA PHE A 468 -17.94 42.54 -10.98
C PHE A 468 -18.42 43.86 -10.35
N ARG A 469 -19.61 44.36 -10.73
CA ARG A 469 -20.22 45.56 -10.11
C ARG A 469 -20.64 45.34 -8.65
N VAL A 470 -21.03 44.13 -8.27
CA VAL A 470 -21.44 43.78 -6.90
C VAL A 470 -20.22 43.61 -5.98
N LEU A 471 -19.14 43.00 -6.46
CA LEU A 471 -17.90 42.82 -5.70
C LEU A 471 -17.18 44.14 -5.39
N VAL A 472 -17.23 45.12 -6.29
CA VAL A 472 -16.72 46.48 -6.05
C VAL A 472 -17.52 47.21 -4.95
N LYS A 473 -18.82 46.90 -4.78
CA LYS A 473 -19.64 47.47 -3.71
C LYS A 473 -19.45 46.79 -2.34
N LEU A 474 -19.13 45.50 -2.30
CA LEU A 474 -18.94 44.74 -1.05
C LEU A 474 -17.55 44.92 -0.42
N GLY A 475 -16.54 45.33 -1.20
CA GLY A 475 -15.16 45.53 -0.72
C GLY A 475 -14.95 46.75 0.19
N LEU A 476 -15.94 47.64 0.33
CA LEU A 476 -15.80 48.88 1.10
C LEU A 476 -16.41 48.84 2.52
N GLY A 477 -16.95 47.70 2.96
CA GLY A 477 -17.63 47.65 4.26
C GLY A 477 -17.62 46.29 4.90
N PHE A 478 -16.48 45.84 5.46
CA PHE A 478 -16.49 44.89 6.58
C PHE A 478 -15.12 44.89 7.28
N ARG A 479 -14.92 45.89 8.13
CA ARG A 479 -13.81 45.98 9.09
C ARG A 479 -14.39 46.19 10.49
N SER A 480 -15.09 45.19 11.01
CA SER A 480 -15.51 45.09 12.42
C SER A 480 -16.37 43.83 12.61
N LEU A 481 -15.82 42.77 13.20
CA LEU A 481 -16.44 41.91 14.23
C LEU A 481 -15.56 40.67 14.46
N PHE A 482 -14.61 40.81 15.37
CA PHE A 482 -14.01 39.69 16.11
C PHE A 482 -14.54 39.76 17.55
N ARG A 483 -15.26 38.74 18.05
CA ARG A 483 -15.29 38.35 19.48
C ARG A 483 -16.12 37.09 19.80
N GLY A 484 -15.44 36.06 20.35
CA GLY A 484 -15.93 34.99 21.25
C GLY A 484 -16.87 33.92 20.64
N ARG A 485 -16.95 32.66 21.10
CA ARG A 485 -16.40 31.91 22.25
C ARG A 485 -16.60 30.39 21.97
N SER A 486 -15.71 29.60 22.55
CA SER A 486 -15.59 28.12 22.59
C SER A 486 -16.80 27.37 23.16
N ASP A 487 -17.05 26.14 22.68
CA ASP A 487 -17.34 25.00 23.56
C ASP A 487 -16.94 23.63 22.96
N ASN A 488 -16.49 22.73 23.85
CA ASN A 488 -15.84 21.44 23.57
C ASN A 488 -16.79 20.24 23.77
N GLY A 489 -16.61 19.18 23.00
CA GLY A 489 -17.11 17.82 23.32
C GLY A 489 -16.05 16.77 22.97
N GLU A 490 -15.53 16.07 23.98
CA GLU A 490 -14.59 14.94 23.87
C GLU A 490 -15.34 13.60 23.71
N VAL A 491 -14.79 12.68 22.91
CA VAL A 491 -15.24 11.28 22.82
C VAL A 491 -14.06 10.35 23.08
N VAL A 492 -14.27 9.37 23.96
CA VAL A 492 -13.29 8.42 24.54
C VAL A 492 -13.24 7.14 23.70
N VAL A 493 -12.03 6.61 23.41
CA VAL A 493 -11.81 5.37 22.64
C VAL A 493 -11.37 4.22 23.55
N THR A 494 -12.10 3.09 23.54
CA THR A 494 -11.73 1.79 24.14
C THR A 494 -11.23 0.79 23.09
N ARG A 495 -10.32 -0.12 23.48
CA ARG A 495 -9.92 -1.29 22.68
C ARG A 495 -9.83 -2.55 23.55
N MET A 496 -10.16 -3.70 22.96
CA MET A 496 -9.88 -5.05 23.50
C MET A 496 -8.49 -5.54 23.05
N ASP A 497 -7.71 -6.03 24.00
CA ASP A 497 -6.39 -6.61 23.76
C ASP A 497 -6.45 -8.15 23.78
N ARG A 498 -5.91 -8.80 22.74
CA ARG A 498 -5.89 -10.27 22.57
C ARG A 498 -4.81 -10.97 23.43
N SER A 499 -3.85 -10.24 24.00
CA SER A 499 -2.85 -10.79 24.93
C SER A 499 -3.36 -11.00 26.36
N LEU A 500 -4.62 -10.64 26.65
CA LEU A 500 -5.22 -10.66 28.00
C LEU A 500 -6.56 -11.37 28.08
N GLY A 501 -6.86 -12.27 27.14
CA GLY A 501 -8.14 -12.98 27.13
C GLY A 501 -9.36 -12.09 26.87
N GLY A 502 -9.18 -10.92 26.23
CA GLY A 502 -10.29 -10.13 25.68
C GLY A 502 -11.00 -9.16 26.64
N ARG A 503 -10.29 -8.44 27.50
CA ARG A 503 -10.87 -7.32 28.30
C ARG A 503 -10.61 -5.95 27.64
N GLU A 504 -11.54 -5.01 27.79
CA GLU A 504 -11.44 -3.64 27.25
C GLU A 504 -10.62 -2.68 28.14
N VAL A 505 -9.80 -1.84 27.50
CA VAL A 505 -9.07 -0.72 28.13
C VAL A 505 -9.18 0.54 27.27
N VAL A 506 -9.34 1.71 27.92
CA VAL A 506 -9.47 3.04 27.28
C VAL A 506 -8.09 3.57 26.87
N VAL A 507 -7.89 3.99 25.62
CA VAL A 507 -6.53 4.21 25.07
C VAL A 507 -6.21 5.66 24.66
N SER A 508 -7.10 6.50 24.09
CA SER A 508 -6.86 7.97 23.96
C SER A 508 -8.04 8.75 23.31
N THR A 509 -7.95 10.09 23.26
CA THR A 509 -8.81 11.04 22.52
C THR A 509 -7.97 11.87 21.51
N LYS A 510 -8.37 11.97 20.22
CA LYS A 510 -7.72 12.90 19.25
C LYS A 510 -8.55 13.24 17.99
N LYS A 511 -8.28 14.43 17.41
CA LYS A 511 -8.89 15.10 16.23
C LYS A 511 -7.98 15.03 14.98
N GLU A 512 -8.55 14.97 13.77
CA GLU A 512 -7.82 15.02 12.47
C GLU A 512 -8.29 16.13 11.50
N PRO A 513 -7.39 16.61 10.59
CA PRO A 513 -7.77 17.20 9.31
C PRO A 513 -7.14 16.51 8.05
N LYS A 514 -7.82 16.67 6.91
CA LYS A 514 -7.63 16.07 5.55
C LYS A 514 -6.82 16.92 4.55
N ARG A 515 -6.28 16.27 3.49
CA ARG A 515 -6.26 16.65 2.02
C ARG A 515 -5.63 15.50 1.20
N GLU A 516 -6.28 14.91 0.17
CA GLU A 516 -6.50 15.27 -1.27
C GLU A 516 -5.28 15.10 -2.22
N PHE A 517 -5.57 14.47 -3.38
CA PHE A 517 -4.68 13.72 -4.30
C PHE A 517 -4.83 14.21 -5.76
N GLY A 518 -3.79 14.01 -6.59
CA GLY A 518 -3.82 13.96 -8.07
C GLY A 518 -2.37 13.79 -8.59
N GLY A 519 -2.02 13.13 -9.70
CA GLY A 519 -2.72 12.38 -10.74
C GLY A 519 -1.70 11.89 -11.81
N SER A 520 -1.99 10.69 -12.37
CA SER A 520 -1.55 9.96 -13.59
C SER A 520 -0.67 10.63 -14.69
N VAL A 521 0.22 9.86 -15.35
CA VAL A 521 0.12 9.39 -16.78
C VAL A 521 1.32 8.48 -17.18
N ASN A 522 1.03 7.43 -17.97
CA ASN A 522 1.96 6.52 -18.69
C ASN A 522 1.86 6.72 -20.22
N PRO A 523 2.93 6.40 -20.99
CA PRO A 523 2.82 5.67 -22.29
C PRO A 523 3.96 4.61 -22.42
N LEU A 524 3.83 3.33 -22.81
CA LEU A 524 3.40 2.64 -24.05
C LEU A 524 4.48 1.59 -24.46
N SER A 525 4.02 0.47 -25.06
CA SER A 525 4.63 -0.41 -26.10
C SER A 525 5.96 -1.21 -25.95
N SER A 526 5.79 -2.53 -26.15
CA SER A 526 6.56 -3.62 -26.82
C SER A 526 8.06 -3.49 -27.17
N VAL A 527 8.92 -4.34 -26.59
CA VAL A 527 9.48 -5.64 -27.09
C VAL A 527 10.60 -5.48 -28.13
N ASP A 528 11.83 -5.89 -27.78
CA ASP A 528 12.51 -6.93 -28.56
C ASP A 528 13.56 -7.71 -27.77
N ASP A 529 13.60 -9.00 -28.08
CA ASP A 529 14.44 -10.05 -27.51
C ASP A 529 15.86 -10.01 -28.10
N SER A 530 16.88 -9.90 -27.25
CA SER A 530 18.16 -10.56 -27.49
C SER A 530 19.04 -10.52 -26.24
N VAL A 531 19.92 -11.52 -26.13
CA VAL A 531 20.98 -11.70 -25.13
C VAL A 531 20.60 -12.53 -23.90
N MET A 532 20.04 -13.72 -24.15
CA MET A 532 20.57 -14.93 -23.48
C MET A 532 21.95 -15.23 -24.08
N SER A 533 23.02 -15.05 -23.30
CA SER A 533 24.29 -15.82 -23.39
C SER A 533 25.44 -15.13 -22.62
N TYR A 534 25.36 -15.01 -21.30
CA TYR A 534 26.53 -14.71 -20.45
C TYR A 534 26.41 -15.34 -19.04
N SER A 535 25.77 -16.52 -18.96
CA SER A 535 25.34 -17.12 -17.68
C SER A 535 26.32 -18.11 -17.00
N ASN A 536 27.51 -18.41 -17.55
CA ASN A 536 28.28 -19.57 -17.04
C ASN A 536 29.66 -19.27 -16.41
N SER A 537 30.07 -18.00 -16.28
CA SER A 537 31.38 -17.65 -15.71
C SER A 537 31.32 -17.05 -14.29
N MET A 538 30.21 -16.37 -13.94
CA MET A 538 30.10 -15.61 -12.69
C MET A 538 29.63 -16.41 -11.46
N MET A 539 29.16 -17.65 -11.63
CA MET A 539 28.66 -18.48 -10.52
C MET A 539 29.75 -19.07 -9.61
N LYS A 540 31.04 -19.01 -9.99
CA LYS A 540 32.12 -19.66 -9.23
C LYS A 540 32.90 -18.76 -8.26
N ASN A 541 32.73 -17.44 -8.33
CA ASN A 541 33.47 -16.51 -7.44
C ASN A 541 32.62 -15.97 -6.28
N TRP A 542 31.33 -16.28 -6.23
CA TRP A 542 30.38 -15.82 -5.19
C TRP A 542 30.44 -16.62 -3.87
N GLU A 543 31.07 -17.80 -3.86
CA GLU A 543 31.11 -18.70 -2.68
C GLU A 543 32.05 -18.26 -1.54
N LYS A 544 32.63 -17.05 -1.57
CA LYS A 544 33.67 -16.63 -0.61
C LYS A 544 33.36 -15.43 0.30
N SER A 545 32.16 -14.83 0.28
CA SER A 545 31.76 -13.87 1.34
C SER A 545 30.80 -14.53 2.36
N LYS A 546 31.30 -14.81 3.56
CA LYS A 546 30.59 -15.59 4.59
C LYS A 546 29.39 -14.81 5.16
N LYS A 547 28.20 -15.42 5.12
CA LYS A 547 27.05 -15.10 6.00
C LYS A 547 27.38 -15.59 7.42
N LYS A 548 27.51 -14.70 8.41
CA LYS A 548 27.79 -15.07 9.81
C LYS A 548 26.50 -15.50 10.51
N LEU A 549 26.51 -16.63 11.23
CA LEU A 549 25.41 -17.09 12.09
C LEU A 549 25.47 -16.39 13.47
N PRO A 550 24.34 -16.27 14.21
CA PRO A 550 24.35 -15.72 15.57
C PRO A 550 25.25 -16.53 16.50
N ASP A 551 25.89 -15.88 17.47
CA ASP A 551 26.89 -16.52 18.35
C ASP A 551 26.28 -17.61 19.26
N TRP A 552 24.94 -17.65 19.44
CA TRP A 552 24.23 -18.71 20.18
C TRP A 552 23.89 -19.93 19.32
N TRP A 553 24.11 -19.88 18.00
CA TRP A 553 23.87 -21.02 17.11
C TRP A 553 25.01 -22.05 17.24
N PRO A 554 24.72 -23.35 17.48
CA PRO A 554 25.76 -24.33 17.78
C PRO A 554 26.65 -24.66 16.56
N ASP A 555 27.98 -24.68 16.76
CA ASP A 555 29.00 -24.86 15.71
C ASP A 555 29.30 -26.32 15.32
N SER A 556 29.01 -27.31 16.17
CA SER A 556 29.28 -28.73 15.89
C SER A 556 28.38 -29.68 16.68
N ARG A 557 28.05 -30.85 16.09
CA ARG A 557 26.99 -31.76 16.55
C ARG A 557 27.55 -33.11 17.02
N PRO A 558 26.86 -33.80 17.95
CA PRO A 558 27.17 -35.18 18.31
C PRO A 558 26.93 -36.13 17.12
N ALA A 559 27.81 -37.12 16.98
CA ALA A 559 27.74 -38.13 15.92
C ALA A 559 26.57 -39.11 16.17
N PRO A 560 25.94 -39.66 15.10
CA PRO A 560 24.90 -40.69 15.24
C PRO A 560 25.42 -41.91 16.00
N LEU A 561 24.55 -42.58 16.77
CA LEU A 561 24.88 -43.84 17.43
C LEU A 561 25.08 -44.95 16.38
N GLU A 562 26.25 -45.61 16.39
CA GLU A 562 26.54 -46.75 15.50
C GLU A 562 25.70 -47.98 15.88
N GLY A 563 25.08 -48.63 14.89
CA GLY A 563 24.35 -49.90 15.08
C GLY A 563 22.83 -49.87 14.90
N ILE A 564 22.24 -48.75 14.45
CA ILE A 564 20.78 -48.59 14.26
C ILE A 564 20.39 -48.81 12.78
N ASP A 565 19.31 -49.57 12.52
CA ASP A 565 18.76 -49.77 11.17
C ASP A 565 18.28 -48.45 10.56
N LYS A 566 19.07 -47.91 9.62
CA LYS A 566 18.79 -46.63 8.97
C LYS A 566 17.60 -46.70 8.02
N GLU A 567 17.33 -47.86 7.41
CA GLU A 567 16.30 -47.97 6.37
C GLU A 567 14.90 -47.99 6.99
N GLU A 568 14.72 -48.73 8.08
CA GLU A 568 13.44 -48.76 8.81
C GLU A 568 13.11 -47.37 9.39
N ASN A 569 14.10 -46.70 9.98
CA ASN A 569 13.91 -45.37 10.56
C ASN A 569 13.67 -44.28 9.52
N GLN A 570 14.26 -44.39 8.32
CA GLN A 570 13.94 -43.50 7.19
C GLN A 570 12.47 -43.64 6.77
N ARG A 571 11.94 -44.87 6.72
CA ARG A 571 10.52 -45.11 6.40
C ARG A 571 9.61 -44.51 7.47
N LYS A 572 9.94 -44.68 8.76
CA LYS A 572 9.20 -44.09 9.89
C LYS A 572 9.21 -42.55 9.85
N ALA A 573 10.38 -41.94 9.60
CA ALA A 573 10.50 -40.48 9.50
C ALA A 573 9.69 -39.91 8.32
N ASN A 574 9.75 -40.56 7.14
CA ASN A 574 8.98 -40.14 5.97
C ASN A 574 7.47 -40.32 6.19
N TRP A 575 7.04 -41.40 6.83
CA TRP A 575 5.65 -41.62 7.19
C TRP A 575 5.14 -40.55 8.16
N LEU A 576 5.93 -40.25 9.21
CA LEU A 576 5.58 -39.24 10.20
C LEU A 576 5.48 -37.84 9.56
N ILE A 577 6.41 -37.46 8.69
CA ILE A 577 6.32 -36.20 7.95
C ILE A 577 5.07 -36.14 7.09
N ARG A 578 4.73 -37.22 6.36
CA ARG A 578 3.48 -37.27 5.59
C ARG A 578 2.26 -37.09 6.49
N ALA A 579 2.21 -37.79 7.62
CA ALA A 579 1.12 -37.64 8.59
C ALA A 579 1.01 -36.20 9.13
N ILE A 580 2.13 -35.56 9.48
CA ILE A 580 2.15 -34.15 9.94
C ILE A 580 1.66 -33.22 8.82
N MET A 581 2.09 -33.44 7.58
CA MET A 581 1.65 -32.65 6.42
C MET A 581 0.17 -32.87 6.10
N ASP A 582 -0.33 -34.10 6.21
CA ASP A 582 -1.74 -34.46 6.00
C ASP A 582 -2.63 -33.85 7.09
N TYR A 583 -2.21 -33.91 8.35
CA TYR A 583 -2.89 -33.25 9.46
C TYR A 583 -3.01 -31.75 9.22
N ARG A 584 -1.93 -31.11 8.78
CA ARG A 584 -1.95 -29.70 8.41
C ARG A 584 -2.89 -29.42 7.23
N THR A 585 -2.85 -30.24 6.19
CA THR A 585 -3.73 -30.08 5.01
C THR A 585 -5.20 -30.28 5.38
N SER A 586 -5.48 -31.07 6.42
CA SER A 586 -6.81 -31.26 7.02
C SER A 586 -7.21 -30.20 8.06
N GLY A 587 -6.38 -29.17 8.28
CA GLY A 587 -6.64 -28.08 9.22
C GLY A 587 -6.43 -28.43 10.70
N LYS A 588 -5.66 -29.48 11.01
CA LYS A 588 -5.26 -29.83 12.38
C LYS A 588 -3.89 -29.22 12.71
N ASP A 589 -3.73 -28.76 13.94
CA ASP A 589 -2.46 -28.24 14.44
C ASP A 589 -1.40 -29.35 14.56
N ILE A 590 -0.15 -28.98 14.28
CA ILE A 590 1.02 -29.86 14.45
C ILE A 590 1.17 -30.16 15.94
N GLN A 591 1.14 -31.44 16.31
CA GLN A 591 1.26 -31.84 17.72
C GLN A 591 2.71 -31.77 18.19
N GLU A 592 2.92 -31.39 19.45
CA GLU A 592 4.25 -31.29 20.08
C GLU A 592 4.96 -32.65 20.10
N ASP A 593 4.21 -33.72 20.39
CA ASP A 593 4.72 -35.10 20.40
C ASP A 593 5.25 -35.55 19.03
N ASP A 594 4.62 -35.11 17.94
CA ASP A 594 5.06 -35.44 16.57
C ASP A 594 6.40 -34.77 16.24
N ILE A 595 6.61 -33.53 16.70
CA ILE A 595 7.86 -32.78 16.52
C ILE A 595 8.98 -33.45 17.32
N ILE A 596 8.70 -33.82 18.58
CA ILE A 596 9.65 -34.53 19.44
C ILE A 596 10.00 -35.89 18.82
N LEU A 597 9.00 -36.66 18.40
CA LEU A 597 9.19 -37.98 17.80
C LEU A 597 10.01 -37.90 16.52
N LEU A 598 9.71 -36.93 15.65
CA LEU A 598 10.49 -36.68 14.43
C LEU A 598 11.94 -36.36 14.77
N ARG A 599 12.20 -35.43 15.70
CA ARG A 599 13.55 -35.09 16.11
C ARG A 599 14.28 -36.31 16.69
N ARG A 600 13.62 -37.11 17.53
CA ARG A 600 14.20 -38.32 18.13
C ARG A 600 14.60 -39.35 17.07
N ILE A 601 13.74 -39.63 16.10
CA ILE A 601 14.02 -40.59 15.00
C ILE A 601 15.21 -40.11 14.19
N CYS A 602 15.20 -38.83 13.78
CA CYS A 602 16.27 -38.23 12.97
C CYS A 602 17.60 -38.18 13.72
N ARG A 603 17.58 -37.84 15.02
CA ARG A 603 18.75 -37.80 15.89
C ARG A 603 19.38 -39.17 16.10
N MET A 604 18.59 -40.18 16.49
CA MET A 604 19.13 -41.52 16.77
C MET A 604 19.66 -42.20 15.51
N SER A 605 19.01 -42.00 14.37
CA SER A 605 19.30 -42.77 13.14
C SER A 605 20.15 -42.00 12.12
N GLY A 606 20.32 -40.68 12.30
CA GLY A 606 21.00 -39.80 11.35
C GLY A 606 20.26 -39.62 10.01
N VAL A 607 18.94 -39.83 9.99
CA VAL A 607 18.10 -39.72 8.79
C VAL A 607 17.67 -38.27 8.56
N ASN A 608 17.57 -37.87 7.29
CA ASN A 608 17.02 -36.58 6.88
C ASN A 608 15.71 -36.78 6.14
N VAL A 609 14.80 -35.82 6.28
CA VAL A 609 13.49 -35.84 5.64
C VAL A 609 13.41 -34.77 4.57
N VAL A 610 12.78 -35.11 3.45
CA VAL A 610 12.53 -34.16 2.36
C VAL A 610 11.08 -33.71 2.47
N ILE A 611 10.87 -32.39 2.48
CA ILE A 611 9.55 -31.77 2.47
C ILE A 611 9.40 -31.04 1.13
N ASP A 612 8.35 -31.37 0.39
CA ASP A 612 8.21 -31.02 -1.03
C ASP A 612 8.14 -29.50 -1.29
N THR A 613 7.64 -28.72 -0.32
CA THR A 613 7.54 -27.26 -0.46
C THR A 613 8.31 -26.53 0.64
N SER A 614 8.95 -25.41 0.26
CA SER A 614 9.63 -24.52 1.20
C SER A 614 8.67 -23.92 2.24
N ASN A 615 7.41 -23.66 1.86
CA ASN A 615 6.38 -23.15 2.78
C ASN A 615 5.97 -24.19 3.84
N SER A 616 5.82 -25.45 3.44
CA SER A 616 5.51 -26.54 4.37
C SER A 616 6.64 -26.72 5.38
N ARG A 617 7.88 -26.75 4.89
CA ARG A 617 9.10 -26.86 5.72
C ARG A 617 9.25 -25.70 6.70
N ASP A 618 9.14 -24.47 6.22
CA ASP A 618 9.29 -23.27 7.05
C ASP A 618 8.22 -23.20 8.14
N SER A 619 7.00 -23.64 7.85
CA SER A 619 5.93 -23.60 8.86
C SER A 619 5.96 -24.77 9.84
N LEU A 620 6.43 -25.96 9.47
CA LEU A 620 6.79 -27.00 10.43
C LEU A 620 7.87 -26.49 11.38
N TYR A 621 8.88 -25.82 10.82
CA TYR A 621 9.95 -25.23 11.61
C TYR A 621 9.44 -24.12 12.54
N ARG A 622 8.57 -23.22 12.08
CA ARG A 622 7.93 -22.20 12.93
C ARG A 622 7.12 -22.80 14.08
N ALA A 623 6.32 -23.84 13.82
CA ALA A 623 5.58 -24.54 14.87
C ALA A 623 6.53 -25.15 15.91
N SER A 624 7.67 -25.70 15.46
CA SER A 624 8.72 -26.25 16.34
C SER A 624 9.41 -25.17 17.16
N VAL A 625 9.63 -23.98 16.58
CA VAL A 625 10.14 -22.80 17.31
C VAL A 625 9.13 -22.34 18.36
N ASP A 626 7.85 -22.23 18.02
CA ASP A 626 6.81 -21.82 18.98
C ASP A 626 6.67 -22.82 20.14
N PHE A 627 6.68 -24.13 19.85
CA PHE A 627 6.74 -25.19 20.86
C PHE A 627 7.96 -25.04 21.78
N THR A 628 9.14 -24.82 21.19
CA THR A 628 10.40 -24.64 21.94
C THR A 628 10.33 -23.42 22.85
N LEU A 629 9.85 -22.28 22.35
CA LEU A 629 9.71 -21.06 23.15
C LEU A 629 8.65 -21.20 24.26
N ASN A 630 7.54 -21.88 24.00
CA ASN A 630 6.53 -22.19 25.02
C ASN A 630 7.11 -23.10 26.13
N THR A 631 7.89 -24.11 25.75
CA THR A 631 8.58 -25.00 26.70
C THR A 631 9.61 -24.24 27.52
N CYS A 632 10.37 -23.35 26.90
CA CYS A 632 11.28 -22.46 27.63
C CYS A 632 10.52 -21.54 28.60
N GLY A 633 9.31 -21.08 28.24
CA GLY A 633 8.47 -20.23 29.09
C GLY A 633 7.75 -20.95 30.24
N SER A 634 7.71 -22.27 30.28
CA SER A 634 7.02 -23.05 31.33
C SER A 634 7.94 -23.58 32.44
N VAL A 635 9.26 -23.45 32.28
CA VAL A 635 10.28 -23.92 33.23
C VAL A 635 10.59 -22.84 34.28
N ALA A 636 10.83 -23.25 35.53
CA ALA A 636 11.15 -22.35 36.63
C ALA A 636 12.41 -21.49 36.36
N SER A 637 12.38 -20.23 36.80
CA SER A 637 13.26 -19.12 36.42
C SER A 637 14.77 -19.28 36.75
N HIS A 638 15.18 -20.40 37.36
CA HIS A 638 16.55 -20.64 37.83
C HIS A 638 17.39 -21.57 36.94
N SER A 639 16.81 -22.20 35.90
CA SER A 639 17.58 -23.07 35.01
C SER A 639 18.34 -22.27 33.95
N THR A 640 19.61 -22.62 33.69
CA THR A 640 20.46 -22.02 32.64
C THR A 640 20.36 -22.76 31.30
N PHE A 641 19.72 -23.91 31.28
CA PHE A 641 19.50 -24.73 30.09
C PHE A 641 18.09 -25.35 30.15
N VAL A 642 17.41 -25.41 29.01
CA VAL A 642 16.11 -26.07 28.85
C VAL A 642 16.33 -27.26 27.92
N GLN A 643 15.97 -28.45 28.40
CA GLN A 643 16.11 -29.67 27.63
C GLN A 643 14.79 -30.09 27.01
N ILE A 644 14.80 -30.37 25.70
CA ILE A 644 13.70 -30.96 24.95
C ILE A 644 14.17 -32.32 24.47
N ASP A 645 13.52 -33.39 24.95
CA ASP A 645 13.93 -34.78 24.66
C ASP A 645 15.41 -35.09 24.96
N GLY A 646 15.97 -34.45 26.00
CA GLY A 646 17.38 -34.60 26.40
C GLY A 646 18.39 -33.76 25.60
N GLU A 647 17.94 -32.88 24.70
CA GLU A 647 18.78 -31.91 23.97
C GLU A 647 18.58 -30.48 24.46
N ASP A 648 19.64 -29.65 24.46
CA ASP A 648 19.48 -28.20 24.68
C ASP A 648 18.55 -27.61 23.61
N ALA A 649 17.68 -26.66 23.99
CA ALA A 649 16.72 -26.03 23.10
C ALA A 649 17.35 -25.46 21.79
N ARG A 650 18.60 -24.97 21.84
CA ARG A 650 19.32 -24.48 20.65
C ARG A 650 19.75 -25.63 19.75
N GLU A 651 20.24 -26.72 20.35
CA GLU A 651 20.64 -27.94 19.63
C GLU A 651 19.44 -28.64 19.00
N PHE A 652 18.30 -28.67 19.70
CA PHE A 652 17.04 -29.20 19.20
C PHE A 652 16.61 -28.50 17.91
N LEU A 653 16.58 -27.15 17.93
CA LEU A 653 16.18 -26.35 16.78
C LEU A 653 17.19 -26.42 15.63
N ALA A 654 18.48 -26.27 15.92
CA ALA A 654 19.53 -26.37 14.89
C ALA A 654 19.54 -27.76 14.22
N GLY A 655 19.43 -28.82 15.03
CA GLY A 655 19.39 -30.18 14.54
C GLY A 655 18.14 -30.49 13.71
N LEU A 656 16.97 -30.00 14.14
CA LEU A 656 15.74 -30.15 13.36
C LEU A 656 15.82 -29.41 12.03
N ALA A 657 16.36 -28.18 12.00
CA ALA A 657 16.54 -27.40 10.79
C ALA A 657 17.34 -28.18 9.74
N ASP A 658 18.44 -28.82 10.17
CA ASP A 658 19.27 -29.62 9.28
C ASP A 658 18.56 -30.89 8.82
N ASN A 659 17.82 -31.58 9.70
CA ASN A 659 17.10 -32.80 9.33
C ASN A 659 16.02 -32.56 8.28
N ILE A 660 15.41 -31.38 8.26
CA ILE A 660 14.39 -31.01 7.27
C ILE A 660 14.99 -30.27 6.05
N GLY A 661 16.31 -30.08 6.01
CA GLY A 661 17.00 -29.40 4.91
C GLY A 661 16.77 -27.88 4.85
N LEU A 662 16.60 -27.22 6.00
CA LEU A 662 16.47 -25.76 6.11
C LEU A 662 17.84 -25.12 6.35
N GLU A 663 18.23 -24.14 5.53
CA GLU A 663 19.51 -23.43 5.71
C GLU A 663 19.63 -22.82 7.11
N SER A 664 20.76 -23.06 7.80
CA SER A 664 20.97 -22.64 9.19
C SER A 664 20.78 -21.13 9.40
N PHE A 665 21.15 -20.30 8.41
CA PHE A 665 20.94 -18.84 8.47
C PHE A 665 19.45 -18.47 8.42
N ARG A 666 18.68 -19.13 7.55
CA ARG A 666 17.23 -18.92 7.46
C ARG A 666 16.54 -19.41 8.74
N ALA A 667 16.97 -20.55 9.26
CA ALA A 667 16.48 -21.11 10.51
C ALA A 667 16.74 -20.17 11.70
N ALA A 668 17.96 -19.64 11.85
CA ALA A 668 18.33 -18.69 12.89
C ALA A 668 17.48 -17.41 12.84
N ARG A 669 17.21 -16.87 11.65
CA ARG A 669 16.33 -15.70 11.47
C ARG A 669 14.88 -15.97 11.88
N ILE A 670 14.36 -17.16 11.61
CA ILE A 670 13.01 -17.54 12.04
C ILE A 670 12.92 -17.57 13.57
N VAL A 671 13.95 -18.09 14.24
CA VAL A 671 14.04 -18.11 15.71
C VAL A 671 14.11 -16.69 16.27
N ALA A 672 15.00 -15.83 15.76
CA ALA A 672 15.15 -14.46 16.22
C ALA A 672 13.84 -13.64 16.08
N ALA A 673 13.14 -13.80 14.95
CA ALA A 673 11.85 -13.15 14.73
C ALA A 673 10.76 -13.63 15.71
N ALA A 674 10.73 -14.93 16.02
CA ALA A 674 9.78 -15.51 16.97
C ALA A 674 10.06 -15.02 18.41
N VAL A 675 11.34 -14.97 18.81
CA VAL A 675 11.77 -14.41 20.10
C VAL A 675 11.28 -12.97 20.23
N ALA A 676 11.51 -12.12 19.24
CA ALA A 676 11.06 -10.73 19.24
C ALA A 676 9.52 -10.59 19.34
N ALA A 677 8.77 -11.43 18.62
CA ALA A 677 7.31 -11.44 18.73
C ALA A 677 6.83 -11.77 20.16
N ARG A 678 7.46 -12.76 20.80
CA ARG A 678 7.17 -13.15 22.20
C ARG A 678 7.57 -12.05 23.19
N THR A 679 8.72 -11.41 22.99
CA THR A 679 9.17 -10.26 23.79
C THR A 679 8.13 -9.16 23.83
N ARG A 680 7.58 -8.75 22.68
CA ARG A 680 6.52 -7.75 22.62
C ARG A 680 5.25 -8.21 23.35
N SER A 681 4.81 -9.44 23.11
CA SER A 681 3.57 -9.98 23.68
C SER A 681 3.62 -10.03 25.21
N TRP A 682 4.70 -10.58 25.78
CA TRP A 682 4.84 -10.70 27.24
C TRP A 682 5.02 -9.36 27.95
N LEU A 683 5.69 -8.37 27.32
CA LEU A 683 5.77 -7.02 27.89
C LEU A 683 4.40 -6.34 27.97
N LEU A 684 3.54 -6.52 26.96
CA LEU A 684 2.17 -6.01 26.98
C LEU A 684 1.29 -6.75 27.99
N GLN A 685 1.42 -8.08 28.06
CA GLN A 685 0.68 -8.91 29.01
C GLN A 685 1.05 -8.59 30.46
N ALA A 686 2.35 -8.48 30.76
CA ALA A 686 2.85 -8.09 32.07
C ALA A 686 2.34 -6.71 32.49
N TRP A 687 2.37 -5.72 31.58
CA TRP A 687 1.83 -4.40 31.85
C TRP A 687 0.36 -4.45 32.24
N ALA A 688 -0.44 -5.20 31.52
CA ALA A 688 -1.85 -5.23 31.81
C ALA A 688 -2.25 -6.09 33.00
N LEU A 689 -1.48 -7.13 33.35
CA LEU A 689 -1.60 -7.80 34.65
C LEU A 689 -1.29 -6.83 35.80
N ASP A 690 -0.25 -6.01 35.65
CA ASP A 690 0.12 -4.99 36.63
C ASP A 690 -0.99 -3.93 36.80
N MET A 691 -1.58 -3.46 35.69
CA MET A 691 -2.72 -2.54 35.72
C MET A 691 -3.99 -3.15 36.33
N GLN A 692 -4.12 -4.47 36.34
CA GLN A 692 -5.21 -5.19 37.04
C GLN A 692 -4.91 -5.42 38.53
N GLY A 693 -3.79 -4.90 39.06
CA GLY A 693 -3.35 -5.11 40.45
C GLY A 693 -2.74 -6.48 40.71
N LYS A 694 -2.51 -7.29 39.66
CA LYS A 694 -1.95 -8.64 39.75
C LYS A 694 -0.42 -8.59 39.62
N HIS A 695 0.23 -7.86 40.52
CA HIS A 695 1.68 -7.61 40.48
C HIS A 695 2.54 -8.88 40.45
N ILE A 696 2.14 -9.93 41.20
CA ILE A 696 2.89 -11.19 41.27
C ILE A 696 2.81 -11.93 39.92
N GLU A 697 1.64 -11.96 39.28
CA GLU A 697 1.46 -12.58 37.95
C GLU A 697 2.21 -11.79 36.87
N ALA A 698 2.24 -10.45 36.95
CA ALA A 698 3.02 -9.62 36.05
C ALA A 698 4.53 -9.90 36.15
N VAL A 699 5.04 -10.07 37.38
CA VAL A 699 6.43 -10.45 37.64
C VAL A 699 6.74 -11.85 37.11
N ASP A 700 5.82 -12.80 37.23
CA ASP A 700 5.95 -14.15 36.67
C ASP A 700 6.10 -14.11 35.13
N GLU A 701 5.25 -13.36 34.42
CA GLU A 701 5.35 -13.17 32.97
C GLU A 701 6.68 -12.52 32.55
N LEU A 702 7.16 -11.53 33.31
CA LEU A 702 8.47 -10.90 33.05
C LEU A 702 9.64 -11.87 33.31
N SER A 703 9.47 -12.84 34.21
CA SER A 703 10.50 -13.86 34.48
C SER A 703 10.68 -14.83 33.30
N LYS A 704 9.58 -15.20 32.61
CA LYS A 704 9.60 -16.03 31.40
C LYS A 704 10.40 -15.36 30.29
N LEU A 705 10.22 -14.04 30.15
CA LEU A 705 10.96 -13.23 29.20
C LEU A 705 12.48 -13.26 29.45
N CYS A 706 12.89 -13.16 30.71
CA CYS A 706 14.29 -13.23 31.09
C CYS A 706 14.94 -14.56 30.71
N LEU A 707 14.19 -15.66 30.81
CA LEU A 707 14.67 -17.00 30.44
C LEU A 707 14.85 -17.15 28.93
N ILE A 708 13.88 -16.70 28.12
CA ILE A 708 14.02 -16.73 26.65
C ILE A 708 15.19 -15.88 26.17
N HIS A 709 15.37 -14.65 26.69
CA HIS A 709 16.50 -13.79 26.30
C HIS A 709 17.85 -14.36 26.76
N ARG A 710 17.89 -15.25 27.76
CA ARG A 710 19.11 -15.97 28.16
C ARG A 710 19.46 -17.09 27.19
N ILE A 711 18.45 -17.84 26.74
CA ILE A 711 18.63 -18.99 25.85
C ILE A 711 18.87 -18.54 24.40
N PHE A 712 18.12 -17.54 23.94
CA PHE A 712 18.18 -16.95 22.61
C PHE A 712 18.45 -15.44 22.72
N PRO A 713 19.68 -15.03 23.07
CA PRO A 713 20.00 -13.62 23.22
C PRO A 713 19.85 -12.89 21.86
N PRO A 714 19.00 -11.84 21.79
CA PRO A 714 18.94 -11.00 20.61
C PRO A 714 20.28 -10.29 20.37
N GLU A 715 20.67 -10.13 19.11
CA GLU A 715 21.86 -9.35 18.76
C GLU A 715 21.68 -7.87 19.15
N GLU A 716 22.74 -7.22 19.65
CA GLU A 716 22.68 -5.81 20.02
C GLU A 716 22.37 -4.94 18.79
N GLY A 717 21.33 -4.11 18.87
CA GLY A 717 20.89 -3.27 17.75
C GLY A 717 20.25 -4.03 16.59
N SER A 718 19.71 -5.23 16.83
CA SER A 718 19.05 -6.01 15.78
C SER A 718 17.75 -5.34 15.28
N PRO A 719 17.42 -5.48 13.98
CA PRO A 719 16.14 -5.00 13.44
C PRO A 719 14.92 -5.55 14.20
N GLU A 720 15.01 -6.78 14.70
CA GLU A 720 13.93 -7.43 15.43
C GLU A 720 13.64 -6.72 16.78
N MET A 721 14.67 -6.31 17.53
CA MET A 721 14.48 -5.57 18.78
C MET A 721 14.00 -4.13 18.53
N GLU A 722 14.43 -3.49 17.45
CA GLU A 722 13.91 -2.19 17.03
C GLU A 722 12.41 -2.27 16.68
N MET A 723 11.99 -3.34 16.00
CA MET A 723 10.58 -3.60 15.71
C MET A 723 9.76 -3.78 16.98
N VAL A 724 10.30 -4.46 18.00
CA VAL A 724 9.64 -4.58 19.32
C VAL A 724 9.47 -3.22 19.98
N ALA A 725 10.54 -2.41 20.01
CA ALA A 725 10.52 -1.07 20.59
C ALA A 725 9.46 -0.17 19.94
N ARG A 726 9.49 -0.06 18.61
CA ARG A 726 8.48 0.70 17.84
C ARG A 726 7.07 0.14 18.03
N GLY A 727 6.95 -1.17 18.17
CA GLY A 727 5.70 -1.86 18.45
C GLY A 727 5.12 -1.48 19.82
N LEU A 728 5.95 -1.43 20.87
CA LEU A 728 5.55 -1.04 22.21
C LEU A 728 5.27 0.47 22.33
N GLU A 729 5.97 1.31 21.57
CA GLU A 729 5.73 2.77 21.54
C GLU A 729 4.31 3.16 21.13
N LYS A 730 3.66 2.33 20.32
CA LYS A 730 2.26 2.51 19.93
C LYS A 730 1.28 2.26 21.07
N HIS A 731 1.67 1.49 22.10
CA HIS A 731 0.78 1.01 23.15
C HIS A 731 1.15 1.52 24.56
N LEU A 732 2.42 1.81 24.80
CA LEU A 732 2.95 2.18 26.12
C LEU A 732 3.65 3.54 26.08
N LYS A 733 3.27 4.42 27.01
CA LYS A 733 3.97 5.69 27.26
C LYS A 733 5.38 5.43 27.80
N LEU A 734 6.28 6.40 27.62
CA LEU A 734 7.66 6.31 28.11
C LEU A 734 7.72 5.96 29.61
N GLU A 735 6.86 6.57 30.43
CA GLU A 735 6.78 6.30 31.87
C GLU A 735 6.41 4.84 32.19
N GLN A 736 5.51 4.26 31.40
CA GLN A 736 5.05 2.87 31.55
C GLN A 736 6.16 1.90 31.13
N ARG A 737 6.88 2.19 30.05
CA ARG A 737 8.05 1.42 29.62
C ARG A 737 9.19 1.47 30.65
N VAL A 738 9.44 2.63 31.25
CA VAL A 738 10.40 2.79 32.35
C VAL A 738 9.94 2.04 33.60
N TYR A 739 8.65 2.01 33.88
CA TYR A 739 8.10 1.25 34.99
C TYR A 739 8.26 -0.27 34.79
N LEU A 740 7.95 -0.79 33.59
CA LEU A 740 8.22 -2.19 33.24
C LEU A 740 9.70 -2.53 33.34
N LEU A 741 10.59 -1.62 32.93
CA LEU A 741 12.03 -1.80 33.13
C LEU A 741 12.38 -1.92 34.63
N LYS A 742 11.77 -1.12 35.50
CA LYS A 742 11.99 -1.22 36.96
C LYS A 742 11.51 -2.56 37.52
N MET A 743 10.36 -3.05 37.06
CA MET A 743 9.89 -4.40 37.43
C MET A 743 10.87 -5.48 36.95
N LEU A 744 11.34 -5.38 35.71
CA LEU A 744 12.35 -6.27 35.14
C LEU A 744 13.68 -6.23 35.90
N THR A 745 14.12 -5.07 36.39
CA THR A 745 15.36 -4.98 37.20
C THR A 745 15.26 -5.70 38.54
N GLY A 746 14.04 -5.99 39.03
CA GLY A 746 13.84 -6.83 40.22
C GLY A 746 13.99 -8.34 39.96
N VAL A 747 14.00 -8.77 38.68
CA VAL A 747 13.89 -10.19 38.27
C VAL A 747 15.06 -10.63 37.36
N SER A 748 15.68 -9.70 36.64
CA SER A 748 16.70 -9.99 35.61
C SER A 748 18.14 -9.96 36.14
N SER A 749 19.00 -10.80 35.56
CA SER A 749 20.46 -10.73 35.70
C SER A 749 21.07 -9.64 34.79
N GLU A 750 22.20 -9.05 35.16
CA GLU A 750 22.86 -7.95 34.40
C GLU A 750 23.08 -8.25 32.91
N GLU A 751 23.29 -9.53 32.55
CA GLU A 751 23.59 -10.00 31.20
C GLU A 751 22.44 -9.79 30.18
N ASN A 752 21.18 -9.86 30.62
CA ASN A 752 20.00 -9.71 29.73
C ASN A 752 19.43 -8.29 29.71
N ARG A 753 20.01 -7.40 30.52
CA ARG A 753 19.44 -6.09 30.78
C ARG A 753 19.47 -5.18 29.56
N ARG A 754 20.50 -5.30 28.71
CA ARG A 754 20.67 -4.48 27.49
C ARG A 754 19.64 -4.82 26.42
N SER A 755 19.45 -6.09 26.06
CA SER A 755 18.47 -6.49 25.06
C SER A 755 17.04 -6.15 25.48
N LEU A 756 16.73 -6.19 26.78
CA LEU A 756 15.44 -5.77 27.33
C LEU A 756 15.26 -4.24 27.33
N ILE A 757 16.33 -3.48 27.60
CA ILE A 757 16.35 -2.02 27.45
C ILE A 757 16.14 -1.63 25.98
N GLU A 758 16.76 -2.34 25.05
CA GLU A 758 16.55 -2.18 23.60
C GLU A 758 15.11 -2.48 23.20
N ALA A 759 14.57 -3.62 23.63
CA ALA A 759 13.18 -4.00 23.37
C ALA A 759 12.17 -2.96 23.90
N LEU A 760 12.44 -2.33 25.04
CA LEU A 760 11.61 -1.25 25.59
C LEU A 760 11.84 0.11 24.92
N GLY A 761 12.80 0.24 24.00
CA GLY A 761 13.16 1.50 23.36
C GLY A 761 13.80 2.51 24.33
N LEU A 762 14.53 2.03 25.34
CA LEU A 762 15.11 2.84 26.41
C LEU A 762 16.64 2.98 26.30
N VAL A 763 17.24 2.62 25.17
CA VAL A 763 18.71 2.60 24.97
C VAL A 763 19.38 3.95 25.25
N CYS A 764 18.72 5.06 24.91
CA CYS A 764 19.20 6.42 25.18
C CYS A 764 19.36 6.75 26.67
N LEU A 765 18.76 5.97 27.59
CA LEU A 765 18.86 6.18 29.03
C LEU A 765 20.14 5.62 29.66
N PHE A 766 20.71 4.56 29.10
CA PHE A 766 21.78 3.79 29.75
C PHE A 766 23.18 4.07 29.17
N THR A 767 23.27 4.57 27.95
CA THR A 767 24.54 4.86 27.26
C THR A 767 25.34 6.02 27.83
N PHE A 768 24.80 6.76 28.82
CA PHE A 768 25.53 7.82 29.54
C PHE A 768 26.26 7.38 30.81
N SER A 769 26.06 6.15 31.29
CA SER A 769 26.72 5.67 32.52
C SER A 769 28.09 5.01 32.27
N SER A 770 28.31 4.45 31.07
CA SER A 770 29.54 3.71 30.73
C SER A 770 30.69 4.57 30.19
N THR A 771 30.45 5.87 29.92
CA THR A 771 31.46 6.76 29.31
C THR A 771 32.25 7.60 30.31
N ILE A 772 32.05 7.40 31.62
CA ILE A 772 32.81 8.08 32.68
C ILE A 772 34.06 7.30 33.13
N ASN A 773 34.21 6.02 32.73
CA ASN A 773 35.32 5.17 33.20
C ASN A 773 36.56 5.07 32.29
N THR A 774 36.69 5.89 31.24
CA THR A 774 37.86 5.84 30.34
C THR A 774 38.75 7.10 30.30
N TYR A 775 38.55 8.05 31.22
CA TYR A 775 39.49 9.17 31.39
C TYR A 775 40.15 9.17 32.78
N LYS A 776 41.18 8.33 32.95
CA LYS A 776 42.47 8.64 33.62
C LYS A 776 43.24 7.36 33.95
N VAL A 777 44.16 6.98 33.08
CA VAL A 777 45.43 6.35 33.48
C VAL A 777 46.54 6.89 32.58
N SER A 778 47.15 8.02 32.98
CA SER A 778 48.61 8.15 32.96
C SER A 778 49.03 9.37 33.78
N THR A 779 49.87 9.12 34.78
CA THR A 779 51.03 9.87 35.25
C THR A 779 51.23 9.55 36.73
N GLY A 780 52.35 8.88 37.01
CA GLY A 780 52.72 8.48 38.35
C GLY A 780 53.22 9.64 39.20
N SER A 781 53.05 9.53 40.50
CA SER A 781 54.11 9.77 41.50
C SER A 781 53.60 9.45 42.91
N ARG A 782 54.45 8.68 43.60
CA ARG A 782 54.56 8.20 44.99
C ARG A 782 53.58 8.62 46.12
N PRO A 783 53.45 7.75 47.16
CA PRO A 783 52.47 7.86 48.24
C PRO A 783 53.06 8.54 49.49
N GLN A 784 52.21 9.19 50.30
CA GLN A 784 52.46 9.32 51.74
C GLN A 784 51.19 9.56 52.57
N GLN A 785 50.87 8.53 53.36
CA GLN A 785 50.51 8.53 54.79
C GLN A 785 49.19 9.11 55.34
N SER A 786 48.57 8.22 56.14
CA SER A 786 47.79 8.43 57.38
C SER A 786 46.34 8.87 57.21
N ALA A 787 45.35 8.44 57.99
CA ALA A 787 45.17 7.35 58.95
C ALA A 787 43.64 7.27 59.23
N HIS A 788 43.20 6.13 59.74
CA HIS A 788 41.84 5.79 60.18
C HIS A 788 41.08 6.88 60.97
N HIS A 789 39.80 7.09 60.66
CA HIS A 789 38.69 6.83 61.59
C HIS A 789 37.30 6.85 60.92
N GLN A 790 36.46 5.90 61.34
CA GLN A 790 35.06 5.67 60.96
C GLN A 790 34.19 6.92 61.01
N PHE A 791 33.34 7.14 60.00
CA PHE A 791 32.07 7.88 60.19
C PHE A 791 30.92 7.35 59.32
N ASN A 792 29.94 6.81 60.04
CA ASN A 792 28.53 6.53 59.78
C ASN A 792 27.91 6.70 58.37
N TYR A 793 27.34 5.57 57.92
CA TYR A 793 26.52 5.32 56.72
C TYR A 793 25.18 6.08 56.64
N VAL A 794 24.86 6.96 57.61
CA VAL A 794 23.53 7.59 57.74
C VAL A 794 23.50 9.06 57.25
N GLN A 795 24.66 9.66 56.96
CA GLN A 795 24.74 11.03 56.41
C GLN A 795 24.83 11.08 54.87
N ILE A 796 25.26 10.00 54.21
CA ILE A 796 25.32 9.93 52.74
C ILE A 796 23.90 9.86 52.14
N LEU A 797 22.94 9.27 52.85
CA LEU A 797 21.55 9.15 52.39
C LEU A 797 20.75 10.46 52.46
N ARG A 798 21.22 11.50 53.17
CA ARG A 798 20.59 12.83 53.16
C ARG A 798 21.23 13.82 52.19
N TYR A 799 22.48 13.60 51.77
CA TYR A 799 23.10 14.35 50.67
C TYR A 799 22.75 13.78 49.29
N ALA A 800 22.44 12.48 49.19
CA ALA A 800 21.96 11.85 47.96
C ALA A 800 20.48 12.16 47.62
N SER A 801 19.68 12.62 48.59
CA SER A 801 18.27 13.00 48.36
C SER A 801 18.05 14.45 47.95
N ALA A 802 19.11 15.27 47.86
CA ALA A 802 19.01 16.69 47.50
C ALA A 802 19.57 17.03 46.10
N ASN A 803 20.19 16.07 45.40
CA ASN A 803 20.66 16.23 44.01
C ASN A 803 20.14 15.14 43.05
N PHE A 804 19.14 14.35 43.47
CA PHE A 804 18.46 13.37 42.61
C PHE A 804 17.24 13.95 41.88
N THR A 805 17.17 15.29 41.79
CA THR A 805 16.11 16.03 41.10
C THR A 805 16.54 16.54 39.71
N THR A 806 17.71 16.13 39.20
CA THR A 806 18.27 16.75 37.97
C THR A 806 18.79 15.80 36.90
N TYR A 807 18.57 14.49 36.99
CA TYR A 807 18.92 13.57 35.91
C TYR A 807 17.67 12.87 35.39
N PHE A 808 16.83 13.68 34.76
CA PHE A 808 15.72 13.26 33.93
C PHE A 808 16.24 12.50 32.72
N CYS A 809 15.62 11.36 32.41
CA CYS A 809 15.48 10.88 31.05
C CYS A 809 14.91 12.03 30.21
N MET A 810 15.77 12.73 29.49
CA MET A 810 15.33 13.74 28.56
C MET A 810 14.57 13.03 27.42
N ILE A 811 13.24 13.13 27.45
CA ILE A 811 12.59 13.88 26.36
C ILE A 811 13.49 15.09 26.19
N VAL A 812 14.24 15.20 25.09
CA VAL A 812 15.12 16.35 24.87
C VAL A 812 14.24 17.58 24.89
N ARG A 813 14.10 18.19 26.07
CA ARG A 813 13.45 19.48 26.23
C ARG A 813 14.34 20.41 25.45
N VAL A 814 13.85 20.88 24.31
CA VAL A 814 14.49 21.91 23.51
C VAL A 814 14.87 23.02 24.48
N LEU A 815 16.16 23.14 24.77
CA LEU A 815 16.61 24.19 25.66
C LEU A 815 16.55 25.47 24.83
N VAL A 816 15.92 26.50 25.37
CA VAL A 816 15.75 27.78 24.66
C VAL A 816 16.45 28.86 25.45
N LYS A 817 17.30 29.64 24.77
CA LYS A 817 17.97 30.81 25.32
C LYS A 817 17.83 31.98 24.34
N LYS A 818 17.79 33.21 24.86
CA LYS A 818 17.93 34.41 24.04
C LYS A 818 19.37 34.92 24.15
N VAL A 819 20.06 35.03 23.03
CA VAL A 819 21.42 35.59 22.93
C VAL A 819 21.37 36.74 21.95
N LYS A 820 21.73 37.95 22.40
CA LYS A 820 21.70 39.18 21.58
C LYS A 820 20.35 39.42 20.85
N GLY A 821 19.23 39.14 21.53
CA GLY A 821 17.88 39.31 20.97
C GLY A 821 17.40 38.18 20.05
N LYS A 822 18.28 37.27 19.61
CA LYS A 822 17.93 36.10 18.80
C LYS A 822 17.64 34.88 19.68
N LYS A 823 16.61 34.10 19.31
CA LYS A 823 16.25 32.85 19.98
C LYS A 823 17.22 31.77 19.48
N VAL A 824 17.98 31.17 20.39
CA VAL A 824 18.85 30.02 20.12
C VAL A 824 18.35 28.82 20.90
N CYS A 825 18.44 27.65 20.29
CA CYS A 825 17.95 26.41 20.87
C CYS A 825 19.05 25.35 20.85
N ASP A 826 18.97 24.40 21.78
CA ASP A 826 19.79 23.19 21.82
C ASP A 826 18.83 21.98 21.87
N LYS A 827 18.94 21.10 20.87
CA LYS A 827 18.16 19.85 20.76
C LYS A 827 19.02 18.61 21.03
N GLY A 828 19.97 18.70 21.95
CA GLY A 828 20.70 17.54 22.43
C GLY A 828 21.64 16.97 21.37
N TRP A 829 21.53 15.67 21.05
CA TRP A 829 22.49 15.02 20.16
C TRP A 829 22.25 15.34 18.68
N GLU A 830 21.00 15.58 18.26
CA GLU A 830 20.67 15.87 16.85
C GLU A 830 21.11 17.28 16.43
N CYS A 831 20.96 18.27 17.31
CA CYS A 831 21.35 19.64 17.02
C CYS A 831 22.05 20.21 18.26
N LYS A 832 23.31 19.78 18.40
CA LYS A 832 24.12 20.02 19.59
C LYS A 832 24.67 21.44 19.60
N GLY A 833 24.43 22.14 20.71
CA GLY A 833 24.90 23.50 20.93
C GLY A 833 23.86 24.57 20.58
N TRP A 834 24.08 25.78 21.11
CA TRP A 834 23.14 26.89 21.00
C TRP A 834 23.15 27.51 19.60
N SER A 835 22.18 27.14 18.76
CA SER A 835 22.03 27.68 17.41
C SER A 835 20.62 28.22 17.15
N GLU A 836 20.51 29.26 16.30
CA GLU A 836 19.21 29.77 15.85
C GLU A 836 18.49 28.78 14.92
N TYR A 837 19.25 27.93 14.21
CA TYR A 837 18.72 26.92 13.30
C TYR A 837 18.12 25.72 14.04
N CYS A 838 18.69 25.34 15.19
CA CYS A 838 18.18 24.25 16.03
C CYS A 838 16.81 24.54 16.65
N CYS A 839 16.30 25.77 16.55
CA CYS A 839 14.96 26.11 17.01
C CYS A 839 13.84 25.60 16.08
N ASN A 840 14.17 25.30 14.82
CA ASN A 840 13.24 24.74 13.85
C ASN A 840 13.17 23.21 13.97
N LEU A 841 12.50 22.54 13.03
CA LEU A 841 12.51 21.08 12.92
C LEU A 841 13.92 20.59 12.56
N THR A 842 14.34 19.46 13.13
CA THR A 842 15.53 18.70 12.69
C THR A 842 15.13 17.77 11.55
N ILE A 843 16.11 17.27 10.80
CA ILE A 843 15.90 16.33 9.68
C ILE A 843 15.12 15.10 10.16
N SER A 844 15.45 14.56 11.34
CA SER A 844 14.72 13.42 11.94
C SER A 844 13.27 13.73 12.32
N ASP A 845 12.86 15.00 12.43
CA ASP A 845 11.46 15.37 12.69
C ASP A 845 10.58 15.24 11.41
N TYR A 846 11.17 15.22 10.21
CA TYR A 846 10.42 15.24 8.93
C TYR A 846 10.93 14.31 7.84
N PHE A 847 12.08 13.64 8.04
CA PHE A 847 12.71 12.73 7.09
C PHE A 847 13.09 11.43 7.80
N ASP A 848 12.23 10.43 7.68
CA ASP A 848 12.33 9.14 8.36
C ASP A 848 13.13 8.10 7.58
N THR A 849 13.53 7.02 8.27
CA THR A 849 14.25 5.89 7.66
C THR A 849 13.54 5.32 6.43
N TYR A 850 12.21 5.17 6.46
CA TYR A 850 11.48 4.60 5.32
C TYR A 850 11.56 5.50 4.08
N GLN A 851 11.57 6.83 4.25
CA GLN A 851 11.71 7.76 3.14
C GLN A 851 13.10 7.66 2.54
N PHE A 852 14.14 7.56 3.37
CA PHE A 852 15.49 7.28 2.89
C PHE A 852 15.57 5.97 2.09
N GLU A 853 14.92 4.89 2.56
CA GLU A 853 14.85 3.64 1.81
C GLU A 853 14.03 3.76 0.51
N GLU A 854 12.99 4.58 0.46
CA GLU A 854 12.21 4.83 -0.76
C GLU A 854 13.00 5.66 -1.79
N LEU A 855 13.70 6.71 -1.36
CA LEU A 855 14.56 7.53 -2.24
C LEU A 855 15.66 6.70 -2.91
N PHE A 856 16.16 5.69 -2.19
CA PHE A 856 17.27 4.85 -2.63
C PHE A 856 16.88 3.36 -2.66
N ALA A 857 15.70 3.06 -3.21
CA ALA A 857 15.08 1.73 -3.16
C ALA A 857 15.94 0.59 -3.76
N LYS A 858 16.93 0.91 -4.61
CA LYS A 858 17.81 -0.07 -5.25
C LYS A 858 19.25 -0.11 -4.71
N ARG A 859 19.58 0.72 -3.71
CA ARG A 859 20.94 0.84 -3.14
C ARG A 859 21.54 -0.46 -2.58
N ASN A 860 20.70 -1.37 -2.10
CA ASN A 860 21.09 -2.67 -1.52
C ASN A 860 20.74 -3.86 -2.41
N THR A 861 20.45 -3.61 -3.70
CA THR A 861 20.28 -4.70 -4.66
C THR A 861 21.62 -5.38 -4.91
N PRO A 862 21.64 -6.67 -5.32
CA PRO A 862 22.89 -7.38 -5.59
C PRO A 862 23.76 -6.76 -6.69
N VAL A 863 23.17 -5.91 -7.54
CA VAL A 863 23.86 -5.19 -8.62
C VAL A 863 24.57 -3.94 -8.08
N ALA A 864 24.21 -3.47 -6.88
CA ALA A 864 24.83 -2.29 -6.29
C ALA A 864 26.22 -2.59 -5.70
N HIS A 865 27.22 -1.84 -6.16
CA HIS A 865 28.62 -2.04 -5.75
C HIS A 865 28.90 -1.62 -4.29
N ALA A 866 28.07 -0.73 -3.73
CA ALA A 866 28.12 -0.28 -2.34
C ALA A 866 26.96 -0.85 -1.50
N ALA A 867 26.42 -2.03 -1.85
CA ALA A 867 25.34 -2.66 -1.10
C ALA A 867 25.75 -2.90 0.37
N GLY A 868 24.91 -2.41 1.30
CA GLY A 868 25.15 -2.51 2.74
C GLY A 868 26.13 -1.46 3.31
N PHE A 869 26.75 -0.63 2.48
CA PHE A 869 27.65 0.44 2.95
C PHE A 869 26.88 1.66 3.45
N TRP A 870 25.92 2.13 2.66
CA TRP A 870 25.12 3.31 3.00
C TRP A 870 23.99 2.95 3.96
N ASP A 871 23.61 3.86 4.86
CA ASP A 871 22.43 3.68 5.72
C ASP A 871 21.92 5.03 6.27
N TYR A 872 20.66 5.05 6.68
CA TYR A 872 20.01 6.24 7.22
C TYR A 872 20.66 6.75 8.50
N LYS A 873 21.11 5.85 9.39
CA LYS A 873 21.73 6.23 10.66
C LYS A 873 23.06 6.95 10.41
N SER A 874 23.86 6.50 9.44
CA SER A 874 25.07 7.20 9.00
C SER A 874 24.76 8.60 8.46
N PHE A 875 23.71 8.75 7.64
CA PHE A 875 23.29 10.05 7.12
C PHE A 875 22.84 11.02 8.23
N ILE A 876 21.99 10.57 9.17
CA ILE A 876 21.53 11.40 10.28
C ILE A 876 22.67 11.75 11.24
N THR A 877 23.54 10.80 11.55
CA THR A 877 24.70 11.02 12.42
C THR A 877 25.65 12.05 11.82
N ALA A 878 25.89 11.97 10.50
CA ALA A 878 26.67 12.97 9.78
C ALA A 878 25.98 14.34 9.81
N SER A 879 24.67 14.38 9.52
CA SER A 879 23.89 15.60 9.47
C SER A 879 23.83 16.32 10.81
N ALA A 880 23.78 15.61 11.93
CA ALA A 880 23.70 16.19 13.27
C ALA A 880 24.84 17.18 13.59
N VAL A 881 26.02 17.00 12.97
CA VAL A 881 27.15 17.93 13.08
C VAL A 881 26.89 19.26 12.38
N TYR A 882 26.08 19.25 11.33
CA TYR A 882 25.83 20.37 10.42
C TYR A 882 24.45 21.01 10.57
N GLN A 883 23.49 20.35 11.24
CA GLN A 883 22.19 20.95 11.56
C GLN A 883 22.31 22.26 12.37
N PRO A 884 23.25 22.41 13.34
CA PRO A 884 23.47 23.69 14.00
C PRO A 884 23.96 24.81 13.06
N LEU A 885 24.45 24.47 11.87
CA LEU A 885 24.93 25.40 10.86
C LEU A 885 23.87 25.73 9.79
N GLY A 886 22.67 25.13 9.86
CA GLY A 886 21.55 25.43 8.97
C GLY A 886 21.17 24.31 7.99
N PHE A 887 21.98 23.26 7.85
CA PHE A 887 21.68 22.15 6.93
C PHE A 887 20.40 21.42 7.33
N GLY A 888 19.38 21.42 6.45
CA GLY A 888 18.07 20.80 6.72
C GLY A 888 17.27 21.49 7.83
N THR A 889 17.71 22.66 8.31
CA THR A 889 17.08 23.35 9.45
C THR A 889 16.73 24.81 9.13
N THR A 890 17.24 25.35 8.02
CA THR A 890 16.93 26.70 7.53
C THR A 890 15.56 26.78 6.84
N GLY A 891 14.80 27.84 7.13
CA GLY A 891 13.51 28.10 6.49
C GLY A 891 12.32 27.39 7.14
N ASN A 892 11.22 27.25 6.40
CA ASN A 892 10.04 26.50 6.84
C ASN A 892 10.20 24.99 6.51
N LYS A 893 9.27 24.15 7.00
CA LYS A 893 9.31 22.70 6.76
C LYS A 893 9.47 22.35 5.26
N THR A 894 8.78 23.07 4.38
CA THR A 894 8.86 22.85 2.93
C THR A 894 10.26 23.18 2.38
N THR A 895 10.87 24.30 2.77
CA THR A 895 12.25 24.65 2.40
C THR A 895 13.25 23.62 2.91
N GLN A 896 13.09 23.15 4.15
CA GLN A 896 13.94 22.12 4.75
C GLN A 896 13.85 20.80 3.97
N MET A 897 12.63 20.37 3.62
CA MET A 897 12.43 19.17 2.80
C MET A 897 13.00 19.33 1.39
N LYS A 898 12.81 20.49 0.76
CA LYS A 898 13.39 20.80 -0.56
C LYS A 898 14.92 20.78 -0.54
N GLU A 899 15.55 21.27 0.52
CA GLU A 899 17.00 21.25 0.65
C GLU A 899 17.53 19.81 0.75
N ILE A 900 16.89 18.96 1.57
CA ILE A 900 17.28 17.56 1.70
C ILE A 900 17.07 16.81 0.38
N ALA A 901 15.94 17.05 -0.32
CA ALA A 901 15.71 16.50 -1.65
C ALA A 901 16.77 16.96 -2.66
N ALA A 902 17.17 18.23 -2.63
CA ALA A 902 18.19 18.79 -3.53
C ALA A 902 19.58 18.18 -3.26
N PHE A 903 19.99 18.16 -1.99
CA PHE A 903 21.25 17.56 -1.56
C PHE A 903 21.30 16.07 -1.96
N LEU A 904 20.27 15.31 -1.60
CA LEU A 904 20.19 13.89 -1.94
C LEU A 904 20.06 13.68 -3.45
N GLY A 905 19.42 14.59 -4.20
CA GLY A 905 19.34 14.51 -5.66
C GLY A 905 20.72 14.59 -6.34
N HIS A 906 21.62 15.44 -5.83
CA HIS A 906 23.02 15.43 -6.25
C HIS A 906 23.71 14.13 -5.85
N VAL A 907 23.53 13.66 -4.62
CA VAL A 907 24.13 12.40 -4.16
C VAL A 907 23.67 11.23 -5.04
N GLY A 908 22.36 11.10 -5.26
CA GLY A 908 21.75 10.05 -6.06
C GLY A 908 22.27 10.05 -7.48
N SER A 909 22.30 11.20 -8.15
CA SER A 909 22.82 11.31 -9.53
C SER A 909 24.32 10.97 -9.65
N GLN A 910 25.16 11.39 -8.70
CA GLN A 910 26.61 11.13 -8.75
C GLN A 910 26.99 9.70 -8.36
N THR A 911 26.13 9.00 -7.62
CA THR A 911 26.36 7.63 -7.15
C THR A 911 25.47 6.61 -7.83
N SER A 912 24.72 7.02 -8.87
CA SER A 912 23.77 6.14 -9.56
C SER A 912 24.49 5.13 -10.44
N CYS A 913 23.97 3.90 -10.47
CA CYS A 913 24.27 2.90 -11.51
C CYS A 913 23.05 2.59 -12.39
N GLY A 914 21.99 3.40 -12.27
CA GLY A 914 20.77 3.24 -13.07
C GLY A 914 21.02 3.65 -14.50
N TYR A 915 20.89 2.70 -15.43
CA TYR A 915 20.78 2.96 -16.86
C TYR A 915 19.32 3.30 -17.21
N GLY A 916 19.07 3.88 -18.39
CA GLY A 916 17.75 4.44 -18.76
C GLY A 916 16.55 3.49 -18.64
N VAL A 917 16.78 2.16 -18.73
CA VAL A 917 15.73 1.12 -18.60
C VAL A 917 15.87 0.28 -17.33
N ALA A 918 16.60 0.76 -16.32
CA ALA A 918 16.79 0.04 -15.07
C ALA A 918 15.47 -0.10 -14.28
N THR A 919 15.27 -1.24 -13.61
CA THR A 919 14.02 -1.52 -12.86
C THR A 919 13.79 -0.47 -11.77
N GLY A 920 12.60 0.14 -11.77
CA GLY A 920 12.29 1.28 -10.88
C GLY A 920 12.70 2.67 -11.41
N GLY A 921 13.26 2.74 -12.62
CA GLY A 921 13.74 3.97 -13.26
C GLY A 921 15.15 4.37 -12.78
N PRO A 922 15.91 5.13 -13.58
CA PRO A 922 17.31 5.47 -13.27
C PRO A 922 17.48 6.28 -11.97
N THR A 923 16.45 7.01 -11.56
CA THR A 923 16.45 7.85 -10.34
C THR A 923 16.32 7.05 -9.04
N ALA A 924 15.91 5.78 -9.10
CA ALA A 924 15.81 4.89 -7.94
C ALA A 924 17.16 4.21 -7.56
N TRP A 925 18.19 4.37 -8.40
CA TRP A 925 19.48 3.68 -8.30
C TRP A 925 20.60 4.52 -7.67
N GLY A 926 20.27 5.59 -6.95
CA GLY A 926 21.25 6.35 -6.17
C GLY A 926 21.92 5.51 -5.06
N LEU A 927 23.09 5.94 -4.61
CA LEU A 927 23.93 5.27 -3.61
C LEU A 927 24.40 3.87 -4.03
N CYS A 928 24.55 3.63 -5.34
CA CYS A 928 25.03 2.38 -5.88
C CYS A 928 26.56 2.24 -5.81
N TYR A 929 27.28 3.36 -5.93
CA TYR A 929 28.73 3.43 -5.79
C TYR A 929 29.13 4.25 -4.57
N ASN A 930 30.24 3.86 -3.92
CA ASN A 930 30.95 4.68 -2.93
C ASN A 930 32.33 5.14 -3.45
N LYS A 931 32.73 4.63 -4.63
CA LYS A 931 33.96 5.01 -5.34
C LYS A 931 33.85 4.84 -6.85
N GLU A 932 34.71 5.55 -7.58
CA GLU A 932 34.95 5.42 -9.02
C GLU A 932 35.64 4.07 -9.31
N MET A 933 35.03 3.24 -10.16
CA MET A 933 35.51 1.87 -10.42
C MET A 933 36.66 1.81 -11.43
N SER A 934 36.71 2.74 -12.39
CA SER A 934 37.71 2.77 -13.46
C SER A 934 38.22 4.20 -13.69
N PRO A 935 39.12 4.72 -12.83
CA PRO A 935 39.68 6.06 -12.97
C PRO A 935 40.38 6.23 -14.32
N SER A 936 39.94 7.23 -15.11
CA SER A 936 40.49 7.48 -16.46
C SER A 936 41.83 8.23 -16.45
N LYS A 937 42.24 8.75 -15.29
CA LYS A 937 43.46 9.52 -15.07
C LYS A 937 43.87 9.46 -13.61
N GLU A 938 45.12 9.77 -13.35
CA GLU A 938 45.63 9.98 -12.01
C GLU A 938 45.16 11.35 -11.49
N TYR A 939 44.40 11.37 -10.38
CA TYR A 939 43.93 12.62 -9.78
C TYR A 939 44.95 13.18 -8.78
N CYS A 940 46.21 13.24 -9.21
CA CYS A 940 47.32 13.87 -8.51
C CYS A 940 47.88 14.99 -9.39
N ASP A 941 47.93 16.21 -8.87
CA ASP A 941 48.44 17.39 -9.58
C ASP A 941 49.66 18.01 -8.88
N ASP A 942 50.81 17.95 -9.53
CA ASP A 942 52.08 18.52 -9.04
C ASP A 942 52.03 20.03 -8.76
N TYR A 943 51.08 20.76 -9.35
CA TYR A 943 50.92 22.19 -9.09
C TYR A 943 50.66 22.50 -7.61
N TYR A 944 49.93 21.61 -6.92
CA TYR A 944 49.57 21.78 -5.50
C TYR A 944 50.55 21.13 -4.52
N LYS A 945 51.71 20.64 -4.99
CA LYS A 945 52.65 19.86 -4.16
C LYS A 945 53.17 20.57 -2.90
N TYR A 946 53.15 21.91 -2.87
CA TYR A 946 53.62 22.69 -1.71
C TYR A 946 52.55 22.88 -0.62
N THR A 947 51.28 22.66 -0.93
CA THR A 947 50.15 22.78 0.01
C THR A 947 49.52 21.44 0.30
N TYR A 948 49.31 20.61 -0.72
CA TYR A 948 48.74 19.27 -0.64
C TYR A 948 49.56 18.30 -1.52
N PRO A 949 50.73 17.83 -1.04
CA PRO A 949 51.54 16.86 -1.78
C PRO A 949 50.78 15.54 -1.95
N CYS A 950 50.99 14.88 -3.09
CA CYS A 950 50.49 13.52 -3.28
C CYS A 950 51.23 12.58 -2.33
N ALA A 951 50.48 11.82 -1.52
CA ALA A 951 51.04 10.95 -0.52
C ALA A 951 51.55 9.65 -1.18
N PRO A 952 52.75 9.15 -0.82
CA PRO A 952 53.29 7.92 -1.38
C PRO A 952 52.33 6.73 -1.18
N GLY A 953 51.91 6.09 -2.27
CA GLY A 953 51.00 4.94 -2.24
C GLY A 953 49.52 5.28 -2.09
N ALA A 954 49.16 6.56 -1.96
CA ALA A 954 47.76 7.00 -1.93
C ALA A 954 47.25 7.24 -3.35
N GLU A 955 46.14 6.60 -3.70
CA GLU A 955 45.45 6.81 -4.99
C GLU A 955 44.27 7.75 -4.80
N TYR A 956 44.21 8.80 -5.62
CA TYR A 956 43.10 9.74 -5.62
C TYR A 956 42.20 9.48 -6.82
N TYR A 957 40.91 9.31 -6.57
CA TYR A 957 39.82 9.17 -7.55
C TYR A 957 38.49 9.50 -6.87
N GLY A 958 37.38 9.55 -7.60
CA GLY A 958 36.09 9.91 -7.02
C GLY A 958 35.67 8.98 -5.88
N ARG A 959 35.50 9.48 -4.65
CA ARG A 959 34.94 8.71 -3.51
C ARG A 959 33.92 9.52 -2.72
N GLY A 960 32.96 8.82 -2.11
CA GLY A 960 31.97 9.38 -1.20
C GLY A 960 30.63 9.72 -1.86
N ALA A 961 29.72 10.31 -1.08
CA ALA A 961 28.33 10.58 -1.50
C ALA A 961 28.25 11.72 -2.53
N LEU A 962 29.07 12.77 -2.36
CA LEU A 962 29.45 13.69 -3.42
C LEU A 962 30.92 13.39 -3.73
N PRO A 963 31.24 12.79 -4.88
CA PRO A 963 32.58 12.27 -5.14
C PRO A 963 33.67 13.34 -5.03
N ILE A 964 34.66 13.07 -4.18
CA ILE A 964 35.84 13.92 -4.00
C ILE A 964 36.88 13.50 -5.03
N TYR A 965 37.30 14.43 -5.88
CA TYR A 965 38.37 14.24 -6.86
C TYR A 965 39.56 15.12 -6.50
N TRP A 966 40.76 14.69 -6.87
CA TRP A 966 42.03 15.40 -6.67
C TRP A 966 42.53 15.48 -5.23
N GLN A 967 43.83 15.28 -5.04
CA GLN A 967 44.48 15.25 -3.73
C GLN A 967 44.27 16.53 -2.90
N TYR A 968 44.22 17.70 -3.55
CA TYR A 968 44.04 18.97 -2.85
C TYR A 968 42.63 19.10 -2.24
N ASN A 969 41.61 18.46 -2.83
CA ASN A 969 40.26 18.43 -2.25
C ASN A 969 40.17 17.45 -1.09
N TYR A 970 40.84 16.29 -1.20
CA TYR A 970 41.00 15.37 -0.07
C TYR A 970 41.69 16.04 1.11
N GLY A 971 42.80 16.76 0.87
CA GLY A 971 43.50 17.52 1.90
C GLY A 971 42.63 18.61 2.53
N LYS A 972 41.97 19.45 1.71
CA LYS A 972 41.09 20.53 2.19
C LYS A 972 39.92 20.00 3.02
N ILE A 973 39.26 18.94 2.58
CA ILE A 973 38.15 18.31 3.32
C ILE A 973 38.69 17.61 4.57
N GLY A 974 39.84 16.95 4.49
CA GLY A 974 40.48 16.28 5.62
C GLY A 974 40.82 17.24 6.75
N GLU A 975 41.39 18.40 6.43
CA GLU A 975 41.64 19.48 7.40
C GLU A 975 40.34 19.96 8.06
N ALA A 976 39.27 20.13 7.28
CA ALA A 976 37.98 20.58 7.79
C ALA A 976 37.30 19.56 8.72
N LEU A 977 37.38 18.27 8.37
CA LEU A 977 36.81 17.17 9.16
C LEU A 977 37.75 16.72 10.30
N LYS A 978 38.99 17.21 10.32
CA LYS A 978 40.07 16.76 11.22
C LYS A 978 40.37 15.27 11.07
N VAL A 979 40.35 14.79 9.83
CA VAL A 979 40.69 13.41 9.44
C VAL A 979 41.75 13.48 8.34
N ASP A 980 42.78 12.66 8.44
CA ASP A 980 43.86 12.65 7.45
C ASP A 980 43.43 11.95 6.15
N LEU A 981 42.69 12.67 5.32
CA LEU A 981 42.21 12.19 4.03
C LEU A 981 43.23 12.31 2.90
N LEU A 982 44.31 13.08 3.12
CA LEU A 982 45.38 13.22 2.14
C LEU A 982 46.21 11.93 2.10
N ASN A 983 46.65 11.43 3.26
CA ASN A 983 47.40 10.18 3.29
C ASN A 983 46.49 8.93 3.27
N HIS A 984 45.25 9.05 3.76
CA HIS A 984 44.28 7.95 3.82
C HIS A 984 42.95 8.28 3.11
N PRO A 985 42.96 8.47 1.77
CA PRO A 985 41.74 8.75 1.02
C PRO A 985 40.72 7.59 1.06
N GLU A 986 41.15 6.37 1.36
CA GLU A 986 40.32 5.17 1.52
C GLU A 986 39.32 5.25 2.69
N TYR A 987 39.53 6.12 3.68
CA TYR A 987 38.59 6.28 4.79
C TYR A 987 37.20 6.73 4.33
N ILE A 988 37.11 7.44 3.20
CA ILE A 988 35.83 7.85 2.62
C ILE A 988 35.03 6.64 2.09
N GLU A 989 35.69 5.62 1.54
CA GLU A 989 35.02 4.41 1.04
C GLU A 989 34.78 3.35 2.13
N GLN A 990 35.38 3.51 3.32
CA GLN A 990 35.25 2.60 4.47
C GLN A 990 34.24 3.06 5.53
N ASN A 991 33.93 4.36 5.60
CA ASN A 991 33.02 4.92 6.59
C ASN A 991 31.94 5.80 5.97
N ALA A 992 30.70 5.30 5.91
CA ALA A 992 29.57 6.00 5.32
C ALA A 992 29.22 7.31 6.05
N THR A 993 29.37 7.36 7.38
CA THR A 993 29.16 8.60 8.16
C THR A 993 30.16 9.66 7.74
N LEU A 994 31.44 9.31 7.61
CA LEU A 994 32.49 10.23 7.16
C LEU A 994 32.26 10.69 5.71
N ALA A 995 31.83 9.78 4.84
CA ALA A 995 31.50 10.11 3.45
C ALA A 995 30.33 11.11 3.35
N PHE A 996 29.28 10.96 4.17
CA PHE A 996 28.21 11.95 4.25
C PHE A 996 28.67 13.26 4.87
N GLN A 997 29.54 13.24 5.90
CA GLN A 997 30.10 14.46 6.48
C GLN A 997 30.88 15.27 5.44
N ALA A 998 31.72 14.62 4.62
CA ALA A 998 32.44 15.28 3.54
C ALA A 998 31.50 15.90 2.50
N ALA A 999 30.43 15.19 2.12
CA ALA A 999 29.43 15.70 1.20
C ALA A 999 28.66 16.92 1.76
N ILE A 1000 28.19 16.84 3.02
CA ILE A 1000 27.47 17.94 3.67
C ILE A 1000 28.39 19.14 3.90
N HIS A 1001 29.66 18.91 4.24
CA HIS A 1001 30.66 19.97 4.31
C HIS A 1001 30.82 20.68 2.96
N THR A 1002 30.88 19.92 1.87
CA THR A 1002 30.98 20.46 0.50
C THR A 1002 29.74 21.28 0.13
N TRP A 1003 28.55 20.84 0.55
CA TRP A 1003 27.29 21.57 0.36
C TRP A 1003 27.26 22.93 1.08
N LEU A 1004 27.80 22.99 2.29
CA LEU A 1004 27.82 24.19 3.14
C LEU A 1004 29.00 25.14 2.88
N THR A 1005 30.02 24.69 2.16
CA THR A 1005 31.28 25.44 2.04
C THR A 1005 31.43 26.08 0.66
N PRO A 1006 31.66 27.40 0.58
CA PRO A 1006 32.00 28.07 -0.68
C PRO A 1006 33.28 27.53 -1.31
N GLN A 1007 33.24 27.26 -2.62
CA GLN A 1007 34.42 26.77 -3.36
C GLN A 1007 35.54 27.81 -3.43
N LYS A 1008 35.18 29.09 -3.61
CA LYS A 1008 36.11 30.24 -3.59
C LYS A 1008 35.57 31.37 -2.72
N LYS A 1009 36.49 32.20 -2.25
CA LYS A 1009 36.17 33.41 -1.48
C LYS A 1009 35.30 34.35 -2.33
N GLY A 1010 34.14 34.76 -1.78
CA GLY A 1010 33.18 35.64 -2.46
C GLY A 1010 32.11 34.92 -3.30
N GLN A 1011 32.15 33.59 -3.40
CA GLN A 1011 31.06 32.78 -3.98
C GLN A 1011 30.11 32.30 -2.87
N PRO A 1012 28.83 32.06 -3.16
CA PRO A 1012 27.94 31.39 -2.22
C PRO A 1012 28.25 29.89 -2.11
N SER A 1013 27.87 29.28 -0.99
CA SER A 1013 27.74 27.83 -0.88
C SER A 1013 26.47 27.32 -1.57
N ALA A 1014 26.40 26.02 -1.85
CA ALA A 1014 25.19 25.40 -2.41
C ALA A 1014 24.01 25.55 -1.43
N HIS A 1015 24.25 25.41 -0.13
CA HIS A 1015 23.27 25.71 0.91
C HIS A 1015 22.70 27.13 0.77
N GLU A 1016 23.55 28.16 0.77
CA GLU A 1016 23.11 29.56 0.74
C GLU A 1016 22.38 29.93 -0.54
N ALA A 1017 22.82 29.38 -1.67
CA ALA A 1017 22.18 29.56 -2.96
C ALA A 1017 20.79 28.90 -3.00
N PHE A 1018 20.63 27.73 -2.39
CA PHE A 1018 19.36 26.98 -2.43
C PHE A 1018 18.32 27.55 -1.46
N VAL A 1019 18.70 27.79 -0.20
CA VAL A 1019 17.76 28.29 0.82
C VAL A 1019 17.45 29.78 0.66
N GLY A 1020 18.16 30.47 -0.25
CA GLY A 1020 17.90 31.86 -0.61
C GLY A 1020 18.49 32.89 0.37
N THR A 1021 19.47 32.50 1.20
CA THR A 1021 20.19 33.45 2.07
C THR A 1021 21.22 34.27 1.31
N TRP A 1022 21.73 33.75 0.19
CA TRP A 1022 22.58 34.50 -0.73
C TRP A 1022 21.76 35.48 -1.57
N LYS A 1023 22.26 36.72 -1.67
CA LYS A 1023 21.70 37.77 -2.53
C LYS A 1023 22.59 37.93 -3.76
N PRO A 1024 22.10 37.63 -4.99
CA PRO A 1024 22.87 37.78 -6.21
C PRO A 1024 23.36 39.22 -6.42
N THR A 1025 24.60 39.38 -6.88
CA THR A 1025 25.11 40.69 -7.32
C THR A 1025 24.55 41.05 -8.70
N LYS A 1026 24.71 42.31 -9.14
CA LYS A 1026 24.35 42.71 -10.51
C LYS A 1026 25.01 41.82 -11.57
N ASN A 1027 26.26 41.39 -11.33
CA ASN A 1027 26.97 40.52 -12.25
C ASN A 1027 26.37 39.11 -12.30
N ASP A 1028 25.87 38.61 -11.18
CA ASP A 1028 25.19 37.31 -11.10
C ASP A 1028 23.87 37.35 -11.85
N THR A 1029 23.06 38.41 -11.67
CA THR A 1029 21.81 38.58 -12.42
C THR A 1029 22.03 38.71 -13.92
N LEU A 1030 23.06 39.46 -14.35
CA LEU A 1030 23.46 39.55 -15.77
C LEU A 1030 23.97 38.22 -16.33
N SER A 1031 24.49 37.36 -15.45
CA SER A 1031 24.93 36.00 -15.76
C SER A 1031 23.83 34.95 -15.61
N LYS A 1032 22.57 35.39 -15.45
CA LYS A 1032 21.36 34.57 -15.24
C LYS A 1032 21.43 33.66 -13.99
N ARG A 1033 22.24 34.00 -12.99
CA ARG A 1033 22.35 33.23 -11.74
C ARG A 1033 21.30 33.72 -10.74
N PHE A 1034 20.43 32.81 -10.32
CA PHE A 1034 19.34 33.07 -9.38
C PHE A 1034 19.36 32.05 -8.24
N PRO A 1035 18.93 32.40 -7.01
CA PRO A 1035 18.84 31.45 -5.92
C PRO A 1035 17.92 30.28 -6.29
N GLY A 1036 18.39 29.05 -6.13
CA GLY A 1036 17.67 27.83 -6.51
C GLY A 1036 18.58 26.66 -6.89
N PHE A 1037 17.96 25.57 -7.36
CA PHE A 1037 18.63 24.30 -7.68
C PHE A 1037 19.61 24.41 -8.86
N GLY A 1038 19.33 25.26 -9.85
CA GLY A 1038 20.25 25.54 -10.95
C GLY A 1038 21.60 26.05 -10.46
N THR A 1039 21.58 26.98 -9.51
CA THR A 1039 22.82 27.56 -8.98
C THR A 1039 23.60 26.58 -8.09
N THR A 1040 22.96 25.60 -7.44
CA THR A 1040 23.71 24.53 -6.72
C THR A 1040 24.52 23.67 -7.69
N MET A 1041 23.97 23.31 -8.85
CA MET A 1041 24.72 22.64 -9.93
C MET A 1041 25.90 23.50 -10.42
N ASN A 1042 25.70 24.80 -10.58
CA ASN A 1042 26.74 25.73 -11.02
C ASN A 1042 27.91 25.81 -10.01
N ILE A 1043 27.60 25.82 -8.72
CA ILE A 1043 28.62 25.84 -7.65
C ILE A 1043 29.40 24.52 -7.59
N LEU A 1044 28.71 23.39 -7.70
CA LEU A 1044 29.33 22.06 -7.53
C LEU A 1044 30.07 21.56 -8.77
N TYR A 1045 29.55 21.85 -9.96
CA TYR A 1045 30.07 21.26 -11.21
C TYR A 1045 30.58 22.30 -12.22
N GLY A 1046 30.24 23.59 -12.03
CA GLY A 1046 30.73 24.67 -12.87
C GLY A 1046 30.41 24.48 -14.35
N ASP A 1047 31.41 24.72 -15.19
CA ASP A 1047 31.31 24.62 -16.64
C ASP A 1047 31.28 23.18 -17.18
N ARG A 1048 31.37 22.16 -16.31
CA ARG A 1048 31.12 20.78 -16.74
C ARG A 1048 29.67 20.61 -17.17
N VAL A 1049 28.74 21.15 -16.37
CA VAL A 1049 27.29 20.97 -16.51
C VAL A 1049 26.58 22.26 -16.95
N CYS A 1050 27.05 23.44 -16.53
CA CYS A 1050 26.31 24.70 -16.70
C CYS A 1050 26.83 25.57 -17.85
N GLY A 1051 25.93 26.39 -18.42
CA GLY A 1051 26.25 27.34 -19.51
C GLY A 1051 26.36 26.70 -20.91
N LYS A 1052 25.81 25.48 -21.09
CA LYS A 1052 25.88 24.70 -22.33
C LYS A 1052 24.51 24.33 -22.91
N GLY A 1053 23.42 24.92 -22.41
CA GLY A 1053 22.06 24.48 -22.71
C GLY A 1053 21.64 23.24 -21.90
N ASP A 1054 20.56 22.59 -22.31
CA ASP A 1054 20.06 21.37 -21.67
C ASP A 1054 20.92 20.16 -22.06
N VAL A 1055 21.82 19.75 -21.15
CA VAL A 1055 22.71 18.58 -21.32
C VAL A 1055 22.26 17.42 -20.44
N ASP A 1056 22.55 16.19 -20.87
CA ASP A 1056 22.09 14.96 -20.19
C ASP A 1056 22.55 14.86 -18.74
N ASP A 1057 23.79 15.25 -18.44
CA ASP A 1057 24.33 15.27 -17.07
C ASP A 1057 23.49 16.18 -16.14
N MET A 1058 23.08 17.35 -16.65
CA MET A 1058 22.24 18.29 -15.93
C MET A 1058 20.83 17.71 -15.72
N ASN A 1059 20.23 17.20 -16.81
CA ASN A 1059 18.89 16.64 -16.78
C ASN A 1059 18.80 15.42 -15.85
N THR A 1060 19.87 14.64 -15.74
CA THR A 1060 19.97 13.53 -14.80
C THR A 1060 19.93 14.01 -13.35
N ILE A 1061 20.68 15.07 -13.02
CA ILE A 1061 20.67 15.68 -11.67
C ILE A 1061 19.28 16.26 -11.34
N VAL A 1062 18.69 17.00 -12.28
CA VAL A 1062 17.33 17.58 -12.15
C VAL A 1062 16.28 16.49 -11.95
N SER A 1063 16.37 15.39 -12.71
CA SER A 1063 15.42 14.28 -12.62
C SER A 1063 15.46 13.61 -11.24
N HIS A 1064 16.64 13.42 -10.64
CA HIS A 1064 16.76 12.90 -9.28
C HIS A 1064 16.13 13.84 -8.26
N TYR A 1065 16.37 15.15 -8.37
CA TYR A 1065 15.78 16.14 -7.48
C TYR A 1065 14.25 16.16 -7.55
N LEU A 1066 13.67 16.24 -8.77
CA LEU A 1066 12.22 16.23 -8.95
C LEU A 1066 11.59 14.92 -8.45
N TYR A 1067 12.24 13.79 -8.72
CA TYR A 1067 11.80 12.48 -8.23
C TYR A 1067 11.80 12.42 -6.69
N TYR A 1068 12.84 12.95 -6.04
CA TYR A 1068 12.91 12.96 -4.58
C TYR A 1068 11.93 13.96 -3.95
N LEU A 1069 11.59 15.06 -4.62
CA LEU A 1069 10.50 15.93 -4.18
C LEU A 1069 9.15 15.22 -4.14
N ASP A 1070 8.84 14.39 -5.15
CA ASP A 1070 7.62 13.60 -5.17
C ASP A 1070 7.58 12.58 -4.03
N LEU A 1071 8.67 11.85 -3.81
CA LEU A 1071 8.77 10.85 -2.73
C LEU A 1071 8.74 11.47 -1.33
N MET A 1072 9.30 12.68 -1.18
CA MET A 1072 9.21 13.42 0.08
C MET A 1072 7.82 14.04 0.30
N GLY A 1073 6.87 13.91 -0.64
CA GLY A 1073 5.52 14.47 -0.51
C GLY A 1073 5.46 15.99 -0.65
N VAL A 1074 6.50 16.61 -1.23
CA VAL A 1074 6.53 18.04 -1.57
C VAL A 1074 5.93 18.27 -2.97
N GLY A 1075 6.18 17.34 -3.89
CA GLY A 1075 5.73 17.40 -5.28
C GLY A 1075 6.70 18.13 -6.21
N ARG A 1076 6.85 17.64 -7.44
CA ARG A 1076 7.76 18.19 -8.46
C ARG A 1076 7.46 19.63 -8.88
N ASP A 1077 6.22 20.10 -8.76
CA ASP A 1077 5.84 21.48 -9.13
C ASP A 1077 6.52 22.52 -8.25
N GLU A 1078 6.90 22.12 -7.04
CA GLU A 1078 7.68 22.93 -6.11
C GLU A 1078 9.15 23.08 -6.56
N GLY A 1079 9.63 22.32 -7.56
CA GLY A 1079 10.99 22.46 -8.10
C GLY A 1079 11.30 23.86 -8.66
N GLY A 1080 10.27 24.63 -9.01
CA GLY A 1080 10.38 25.97 -9.57
C GLY A 1080 10.45 25.99 -11.11
N PRO A 1081 10.36 27.19 -11.71
CA PRO A 1081 10.44 27.33 -13.17
C PRO A 1081 11.83 26.91 -13.67
N HIS A 1082 11.90 26.58 -14.96
CA HIS A 1082 13.12 26.08 -15.61
C HIS A 1082 14.37 26.94 -15.31
N GLU A 1083 14.24 28.27 -15.30
CA GLU A 1083 15.34 29.22 -15.04
C GLU A 1083 16.00 29.07 -13.65
N VAL A 1084 15.24 28.60 -12.66
CA VAL A 1084 15.68 28.42 -11.27
C VAL A 1084 16.03 26.96 -10.99
N LEU A 1085 15.40 26.03 -11.72
CA LEU A 1085 15.61 24.59 -11.62
C LEU A 1085 16.89 24.15 -12.36
N THR A 1086 17.21 24.75 -13.51
CA THR A 1086 18.32 24.34 -14.37
C THR A 1086 19.45 25.38 -14.36
N CYS A 1087 20.63 24.95 -14.82
CA CYS A 1087 21.77 25.84 -15.02
C CYS A 1087 22.18 26.00 -16.49
N ALA A 1088 21.29 25.63 -17.41
CA ALA A 1088 21.51 25.62 -18.86
C ALA A 1088 22.04 26.97 -19.37
N GLU A 1089 21.42 28.06 -18.94
CA GLU A 1089 21.74 29.42 -19.36
C GLU A 1089 22.63 30.20 -18.36
N GLN A 1090 22.99 29.59 -17.23
CA GLN A 1090 23.78 30.25 -16.19
C GLN A 1090 25.26 30.24 -16.59
N LYS A 1091 25.92 31.42 -16.58
CA LYS A 1091 27.38 31.43 -16.79
C LYS A 1091 28.08 30.77 -15.60
N PRO A 1092 29.03 29.85 -15.79
CA PRO A 1092 29.77 29.18 -14.71
C PRO A 1092 30.49 30.17 -13.79
N PHE A 1093 30.50 29.92 -12.47
CA PHE A 1093 31.27 30.74 -11.52
C PHE A 1093 32.78 30.72 -11.78
N ASN A 1094 33.29 29.58 -12.24
CA ASN A 1094 34.72 29.33 -12.45
C ASN A 1094 34.92 28.58 -13.80
N PRO A 1095 34.84 29.25 -14.95
CA PRO A 1095 35.05 28.59 -16.24
C PRO A 1095 36.52 28.14 -16.40
N SER A 1096 36.71 26.96 -16.99
CA SER A 1096 38.02 26.31 -17.19
C SER A 1096 38.86 26.97 -18.28
N ALA A 1097 38.24 27.78 -19.16
CA ALA A 1097 38.91 28.61 -20.16
C ALA A 1097 38.37 30.05 -20.08
N PRO A 1098 39.21 31.08 -20.34
CA PRO A 1098 38.71 32.44 -20.51
C PRO A 1098 37.82 32.45 -21.77
N THR A 1099 36.53 32.74 -21.60
CA THR A 1099 35.64 33.01 -22.73
C THR A 1099 36.13 34.29 -23.42
N ASP A 1100 36.68 34.15 -24.62
CA ASP A 1100 36.92 35.27 -25.52
C ASP A 1100 35.63 36.06 -25.70
N ALA A 1101 35.61 37.26 -25.15
CA ALA A 1101 34.56 38.24 -25.40
C ALA A 1101 34.78 38.85 -26.80
N SER A 1102 34.51 38.07 -27.85
CA SER A 1102 34.48 38.56 -29.23
C SER A 1102 34.09 37.44 -30.20
N SER A 1103 32.79 37.23 -30.44
CA SER A 1103 32.24 37.11 -31.80
C SER A 1103 30.76 36.70 -31.78
N ARG A 1104 29.94 37.59 -32.37
CA ARG A 1104 28.53 37.47 -32.81
C ARG A 1104 27.45 37.79 -31.78
#